data_AF-H2Y9R3-F1
#
_entry.id   AF-H2Y9R3-F1
#
_cell.length_a   1.000
_cell.length_b   1.000
_cell.length_c   1.000
_cell.angle_alpha   90.00
_cell.angle_beta   90.00
_cell.angle_gamma   90.00
#
_symmetry.space_group_name_H-M   'P 1'
#
loop_
_entity.id
_entity.type
_entity.pdbx_description
1 polymer ?
#
loop_
_entity_poly.entity_id
_entity_poly.type
_entity_poly.pdbx_seq_one_letter_code
_entity_poly.pdbx_strand_id
1 'polypeptide(L)'
;CKDVVDPTPFFESCKEDVCFYGGNTDSLCTSMSAYFRECARRGVHVDWRQKGRCEVMCPMGMIFDHCGSSCPLTCSGREYNCEDRHCIDGCHCPDCTYLHDGDCVDKSSCPCQFGDKTYRPKSKIRRDCNQCVCARGKWICTKNRCDGVCRTFGDRHYETFDGAEYSMRVDQDCSYILARSSGVQDISFQIVIENLKCTGVREWQQCTRNLAVTVNGITVKLLSGGAVVHKDHEVRMPYVTDSFAVEDVTSQFQKVNSCFFFQLLIFFNFNLKTRCFIRAKNNMCGLVAGLCGNFNSIQDDDKWAPDGITHEDVYEFSSLWQANTCPGAPRSDPKIENPCKVYSINRPGAKELCGRLKSPPFLQCHDIIDYQPYYDACMYDFCSLPVRGMACSVFATYALSCSKQGMVFEWREASSCEVTRETCEDGMIWSECAKSCEASCGAIHEAIPCSEECVPGCTCPEGQVLSYEGSCIAVQDCPCYFDGEKYLPSESHMLDCNVCECHKGKWECTDNFCPVSEECKENEEFVKCKWEEQITCFSMHLPHDEPTKPEHCISGCQCKEGFVLDENSGECVTKEGCPCVYGGRSYKEGEEMRKNCNTCQCVGGMWTCTDKICQGECHAYGATHITTFDGHYYKFGQDCEYVLAKSTEDNMHNFRVSITNVPCGSFGTVCSKSVTMIINYGTPDEETLTLVRGKRVEISRNSGFSARFAGLYVFIDTNIGVTLQWDKGTHIIVKILGQHSGKVEGLCGNYDQNSMNDLRTSGLETGDRLVMAESWQIGMCKDPVNIDDVDGCVGNPDRRLWAESRCNVLKTKFAACHSYVNYEPYYERCVFDTCACNTGGECECFCTSIAAYAQECNRHGAHPYWRTQDMCPIQCDGYRIYNPCVSACPITCDN
;
A
#
# COMPACT_ATOMS: atom_id res chain seq x y z
N CYS A 1 57.31 1.94 18.72
CA CYS A 1 56.74 3.17 18.14
C CYS A 1 57.82 4.15 17.68
N LYS A 2 58.90 4.39 18.43
CA LYS A 2 59.97 5.32 18.02
C LYS A 2 60.57 5.05 16.63
N ASP A 3 60.50 3.81 16.16
CA ASP A 3 60.96 3.40 14.82
C ASP A 3 60.00 3.82 13.68
N VAL A 4 58.76 4.19 14.01
CA VAL A 4 57.70 4.56 13.05
C VAL A 4 57.15 5.98 13.24
N VAL A 5 57.33 6.58 14.42
CA VAL A 5 56.93 7.96 14.76
C VAL A 5 58.06 8.62 15.57
N ASP A 6 58.59 9.72 15.05
CA ASP A 6 59.59 10.54 15.73
C ASP A 6 58.97 11.18 17.01
N PRO A 7 59.47 10.86 18.21
CA PRO A 7 58.94 11.42 19.45
C PRO A 7 59.33 12.88 19.68
N THR A 8 60.32 13.42 18.95
CA THR A 8 60.92 14.74 19.25
C THR A 8 59.89 15.89 19.22
N PRO A 9 59.05 16.03 18.18
CA PRO A 9 58.03 17.09 18.16
C PRO A 9 57.01 16.98 19.29
N PHE A 10 56.60 15.76 19.63
CA PHE A 10 55.63 15.49 20.69
C PHE A 10 56.22 15.75 22.08
N PHE A 11 57.50 15.45 22.28
CA PHE A 11 58.21 15.75 23.51
C PHE A 11 58.36 17.25 23.74
N GLU A 12 58.71 18.01 22.70
CA GLU A 12 58.81 19.46 22.78
C GLU A 12 57.45 20.11 23.08
N SER A 13 56.38 19.69 22.41
CA SER A 13 55.00 20.12 22.71
C SER A 13 54.60 19.76 24.14
N CYS A 14 54.92 18.55 24.59
CA CYS A 14 54.64 18.11 25.96
C CYS A 14 55.37 18.97 27.00
N LYS A 15 56.63 19.32 26.75
CA LYS A 15 57.40 20.20 27.63
C LYS A 15 56.74 21.58 27.74
N GLU A 16 56.28 22.14 26.63
CA GLU A 16 55.56 23.42 26.62
C GLU A 16 54.24 23.33 27.39
N ASP A 17 53.42 22.32 27.09
CA ASP A 17 52.10 22.11 27.72
C ASP A 17 52.24 21.91 29.24
N VAL A 18 53.19 21.09 29.68
CA VAL A 18 53.40 20.81 31.11
C VAL A 18 53.94 22.04 31.83
N CYS A 19 54.87 22.79 31.22
CA CYS A 19 55.39 24.03 31.81
C CYS A 19 54.33 25.13 31.87
N PHE A 20 53.49 25.26 30.85
CA PHE A 20 52.44 26.28 30.77
C PHE A 20 51.33 26.05 31.81
N TYR A 21 50.90 24.80 31.99
CA TYR A 21 49.84 24.43 32.93
C TYR A 21 50.36 24.07 34.35
N GLY A 22 51.57 24.52 34.71
CA GLY A 22 52.09 24.41 36.09
C GLY A 22 52.37 22.98 36.56
N GLY A 23 52.67 22.06 35.64
CA GLY A 23 52.99 20.67 35.98
C GLY A 23 51.77 19.77 36.23
N ASN A 24 50.56 20.17 35.81
CA ASN A 24 49.38 19.32 35.95
C ASN A 24 49.53 18.01 35.16
N THR A 25 49.08 16.91 35.77
CA THR A 25 49.04 15.58 35.17
C THR A 25 48.15 15.54 33.93
N ASP A 26 47.05 16.31 33.89
CA ASP A 26 46.11 16.28 32.75
C ASP A 26 46.72 16.79 31.45
N SER A 27 47.53 17.85 31.50
CA SER A 27 48.22 18.38 30.31
C SER A 27 49.29 17.41 29.82
N LEU A 28 50.07 16.82 30.74
CA LEU A 28 51.01 15.74 30.43
C LEU A 28 50.30 14.58 29.70
N CYS A 29 49.18 14.11 30.23
CA CYS A 29 48.43 12.99 29.66
C CYS A 29 47.84 13.34 28.29
N THR A 30 47.42 14.58 28.08
CA THR A 30 46.91 15.05 26.79
C THR A 30 48.01 15.04 25.73
N SER A 31 49.19 15.60 26.03
CA SER A 31 50.32 15.61 25.08
C SER A 31 50.85 14.20 24.80
N MET A 32 50.90 13.32 25.81
CA MET A 32 51.27 11.92 25.63
C MET A 32 50.26 11.17 24.74
N SER A 33 48.96 11.44 24.88
CA SER A 33 47.92 10.81 24.05
C SER A 33 48.13 11.07 22.56
N ALA A 34 48.56 12.28 22.19
CA ALA A 34 48.84 12.64 20.79
C ALA A 34 49.94 11.77 20.17
N TYR A 35 51.03 11.50 20.91
CA TYR A 35 52.10 10.64 20.42
C TYR A 35 51.63 9.20 20.22
N PHE A 36 50.94 8.64 21.21
CA PHE A 36 50.47 7.25 21.15
C PHE A 36 49.32 7.04 20.16
N ARG A 37 48.52 8.07 19.87
CA ARG A 37 47.54 8.04 18.78
C ARG A 37 48.20 7.93 17.41
N GLU A 38 49.28 8.68 17.17
CA GLU A 38 50.04 8.56 15.92
C GLU A 38 50.76 7.20 15.83
N CYS A 39 51.21 6.64 16.96
CA CYS A 39 51.72 5.25 17.01
C CYS A 39 50.66 4.24 16.54
N ALA A 40 49.43 4.34 17.09
CA ALA A 40 48.32 3.46 16.75
C ALA A 40 47.94 3.60 15.26
N ARG A 41 47.96 4.82 14.71
CA ARG A 41 47.73 5.09 13.27
C ARG A 41 48.76 4.40 12.36
N ARG A 42 49.94 4.06 12.88
CA ARG A 42 51.01 3.30 12.18
C ARG A 42 51.00 1.80 12.51
N GLY A 43 49.94 1.30 13.17
CA GLY A 43 49.80 -0.10 13.56
C GLY A 43 50.65 -0.53 14.76
N VAL A 44 51.11 0.42 15.58
CA VAL A 44 51.92 0.13 16.78
C VAL A 44 51.17 0.53 18.04
N HIS A 45 50.60 -0.46 18.72
CA HIS A 45 49.83 -0.28 19.94
C HIS A 45 50.74 -0.39 21.18
N VAL A 46 50.68 0.61 22.06
CA VAL A 46 51.50 0.67 23.28
C VAL A 46 50.59 0.94 24.47
N ASP A 47 50.67 0.08 25.48
CA ASP A 47 49.98 0.27 26.76
C ASP A 47 50.78 1.26 27.63
N TRP A 48 50.37 2.53 27.59
CA TRP A 48 51.05 3.63 28.26
C TRP A 48 50.27 4.24 29.43
N ARG A 49 48.96 3.94 29.54
CA ARG A 49 48.08 4.41 30.61
C ARG A 49 48.02 3.36 31.70
N GLN A 50 48.45 3.70 32.91
CA GLN A 50 48.54 2.75 34.03
C GLN A 50 48.04 3.41 35.31
N LYS A 51 47.75 2.60 36.34
CA LYS A 51 47.32 3.11 37.64
C LYS A 51 48.34 4.11 38.20
N GLY A 52 47.88 5.33 38.50
CA GLY A 52 48.76 6.44 38.94
C GLY A 52 49.56 7.13 37.82
N ARG A 53 49.33 6.78 36.55
CA ARG A 53 49.91 7.42 35.36
C ARG A 53 48.88 7.51 34.24
N CYS A 54 48.22 8.66 34.13
CA CYS A 54 47.25 8.93 33.06
C CYS A 54 46.12 7.90 32.96
N GLU A 55 45.71 7.37 34.11
CA GLU A 55 44.62 6.40 34.26
C GLU A 55 43.31 6.99 33.74
N VAL A 56 42.58 6.23 32.93
CA VAL A 56 41.27 6.60 32.41
C VAL A 56 40.23 5.70 33.07
N MET A 57 39.23 6.31 33.70
CA MET A 57 38.06 5.61 34.20
C MET A 57 36.95 5.70 33.18
N CYS A 58 36.53 4.57 32.63
CA CYS A 58 35.43 4.51 31.69
C CYS A 58 34.07 4.47 32.39
N PRO A 59 33.00 4.97 31.74
CA PRO A 59 31.61 4.79 32.20
C PRO A 59 31.28 3.30 32.44
N MET A 60 30.25 3.01 33.25
CA MET A 60 29.92 1.63 33.62
C MET A 60 29.72 0.73 32.39
N GLY A 61 30.39 -0.41 32.38
CA GLY A 61 30.29 -1.40 31.29
C GLY A 61 31.24 -1.17 30.11
N MET A 62 31.88 0.01 30.01
CA MET A 62 32.92 0.28 29.01
C MET A 62 34.32 -0.08 29.51
N ILE A 63 35.18 -0.48 28.59
CA ILE A 63 36.61 -0.73 28.83
C ILE A 63 37.45 0.29 28.07
N PHE A 64 38.57 0.70 28.65
CA PHE A 64 39.52 1.52 27.93
C PHE A 64 40.28 0.65 26.93
N ASP A 65 40.22 1.00 25.66
CA ASP A 65 40.97 0.35 24.59
C ASP A 65 41.87 1.38 23.88
N HIS A 66 43.14 1.00 23.68
CA HIS A 66 44.13 1.81 22.96
C HIS A 66 43.95 1.76 21.44
N CYS A 67 43.14 0.81 20.96
CA CYS A 67 42.82 0.61 19.55
C CYS A 67 41.41 0.00 19.41
N GLY A 68 40.42 0.64 20.05
CA GLY A 68 39.04 0.23 19.90
C GLY A 68 38.48 0.63 18.53
N SER A 69 37.48 -0.13 18.07
CA SER A 69 36.74 0.18 16.85
C SER A 69 36.16 1.60 16.92
N SER A 70 36.30 2.39 15.86
CA SER A 70 35.55 3.64 15.72
C SER A 70 34.06 3.40 15.48
N CYS A 71 33.66 2.14 15.24
CA CYS A 71 32.31 1.66 14.99
C CYS A 71 31.84 0.74 16.13
N PRO A 72 31.22 1.29 17.19
CA PRO A 72 30.60 0.45 18.21
C PRO A 72 29.37 -0.27 17.62
N LEU A 73 29.20 -1.54 17.97
CA LEU A 73 27.93 -2.24 17.74
C LEU A 73 26.83 -1.51 18.53
N THR A 74 25.67 -1.22 17.95
CA THR A 74 24.58 -0.50 18.66
C THR A 74 23.25 -1.24 18.59
N CYS A 75 22.42 -1.05 19.63
CA CYS A 75 21.15 -1.76 19.73
C CYS A 75 20.10 -1.32 18.70
N SER A 76 20.14 -0.06 18.25
CA SER A 76 19.20 0.48 17.26
C SER A 76 19.55 0.06 15.83
N GLY A 77 20.67 -0.64 15.62
CA GLY A 77 21.14 -0.97 14.26
C GLY A 77 21.56 0.25 13.44
N ARG A 78 21.67 1.45 14.05
CA ARG A 78 22.27 2.62 13.42
C ARG A 78 23.71 2.29 13.07
N GLU A 79 23.99 2.20 11.78
CA GLU A 79 25.33 1.95 11.26
C GLU A 79 26.10 3.27 11.31
N TYR A 80 27.23 3.32 12.02
CA TYR A 80 28.08 4.52 12.02
C TYR A 80 28.90 4.53 10.73
N ASN A 81 29.09 5.70 10.13
CA ASN A 81 30.04 5.85 9.02
C ASN A 81 31.45 5.87 9.61
N CYS A 82 32.06 4.69 9.73
CA CYS A 82 33.45 4.54 10.16
C CYS A 82 34.28 4.02 9.00
N GLU A 83 35.42 4.64 8.78
CA GLU A 83 36.46 4.02 7.97
C GLU A 83 37.11 2.92 8.83
N ASP A 84 36.71 1.65 8.64
CA ASP A 84 37.15 0.46 9.40
C ASP A 84 38.68 0.24 9.47
N ARG A 85 39.47 1.10 8.81
CA ARG A 85 40.94 1.05 8.81
C ARG A 85 41.57 1.82 9.97
N HIS A 86 40.79 2.54 10.79
CA HIS A 86 41.31 3.41 11.84
C HIS A 86 40.66 3.12 13.20
N CYS A 87 41.43 2.50 14.09
CA CYS A 87 41.07 2.35 15.50
C CYS A 87 41.42 3.60 16.30
N ILE A 88 40.65 3.89 17.35
CA ILE A 88 40.78 5.08 18.18
C ILE A 88 40.98 4.69 19.65
N ASP A 89 41.83 5.44 20.35
CA ASP A 89 42.02 5.25 21.80
C ASP A 89 40.84 5.87 22.57
N GLY A 90 40.24 5.13 23.50
CA GLY A 90 39.05 5.62 24.21
C GLY A 90 38.35 4.57 25.06
N CYS A 91 37.17 4.94 25.56
CA CYS A 91 36.27 4.00 26.24
C CYS A 91 35.36 3.37 25.20
N HIS A 92 35.41 2.04 25.14
CA HIS A 92 34.74 1.24 24.13
C HIS A 92 33.92 0.14 24.79
N CYS A 93 32.91 -0.34 24.06
CA CYS A 93 32.19 -1.51 24.49
C CYS A 93 33.07 -2.76 24.37
N PRO A 94 33.08 -3.65 25.38
CA PRO A 94 33.72 -4.95 25.28
C PRO A 94 33.26 -5.71 24.04
N ASP A 95 34.10 -6.60 23.54
CA ASP A 95 33.76 -7.47 22.41
C ASP A 95 32.38 -8.14 22.62
N CYS A 96 31.58 -8.17 21.55
CA CYS A 96 30.23 -8.73 21.50
C CYS A 96 29.16 -8.01 22.35
N THR A 97 29.45 -6.82 22.89
CA THR A 97 28.45 -5.96 23.55
C THR A 97 28.06 -4.78 22.66
N TYR A 98 26.85 -4.25 22.88
CA TYR A 98 26.20 -3.24 22.06
C TYR A 98 26.03 -1.95 22.87
N LEU A 99 26.47 -0.83 22.32
CA LEU A 99 26.26 0.50 22.89
C LEU A 99 24.78 0.90 22.76
N HIS A 100 24.17 1.27 23.88
CA HIS A 100 22.82 1.80 23.96
C HIS A 100 22.74 2.82 25.10
N ASP A 101 22.35 4.06 24.79
CA ASP A 101 22.23 5.18 25.74
C ASP A 101 23.47 5.41 26.63
N GLY A 102 24.67 5.12 26.10
CA GLY A 102 25.94 5.29 26.80
C GLY A 102 26.43 4.07 27.59
N ASP A 103 25.62 3.01 27.68
CA ASP A 103 25.96 1.75 28.35
C ASP A 103 26.18 0.61 27.34
N CYS A 104 27.01 -0.36 27.71
CA CYS A 104 27.26 -1.56 26.90
C CYS A 104 26.39 -2.71 27.38
N VAL A 105 25.50 -3.19 26.51
CA VAL A 105 24.52 -4.24 26.80
C VAL A 105 24.70 -5.45 25.88
N ASP A 106 24.33 -6.64 26.35
CA ASP A 106 24.26 -7.81 25.47
C ASP A 106 23.23 -7.61 24.35
N LYS A 107 23.45 -8.23 23.19
CA LYS A 107 22.49 -8.18 22.06
C LYS A 107 21.08 -8.52 22.51
N SER A 108 20.90 -9.52 23.37
CA SER A 108 19.59 -9.94 23.89
C SER A 108 18.88 -8.90 24.75
N SER A 109 19.62 -7.94 25.29
CA SER A 109 19.14 -6.86 26.14
C SER A 109 18.78 -5.60 25.36
N CYS A 110 19.03 -5.59 24.04
CA CYS A 110 18.67 -4.47 23.18
C CYS A 110 17.15 -4.26 23.12
N PRO A 111 16.66 -3.05 23.45
CA PRO A 111 15.25 -2.72 23.31
C PRO A 111 14.86 -2.55 21.85
N CYS A 112 13.57 -2.69 21.56
CA CYS A 112 13.01 -2.48 20.22
C CYS A 112 12.26 -1.15 20.18
N GLN A 113 12.29 -0.47 19.03
CA GLN A 113 11.48 0.73 18.80
C GLN A 113 10.21 0.38 18.03
N PHE A 114 9.10 1.05 18.34
CA PHE A 114 7.89 1.02 17.55
C PHE A 114 7.17 2.36 17.68
N GLY A 115 7.04 3.07 16.54
CA GLY A 115 6.75 4.50 16.53
C GLY A 115 7.79 5.26 17.37
N ASP A 116 7.35 6.27 18.11
CA ASP A 116 8.19 7.03 19.05
C ASP A 116 8.50 6.30 20.36
N LYS A 117 8.02 5.06 20.54
CA LYS A 117 8.10 4.33 21.82
C LYS A 117 9.19 3.27 21.82
N THR A 118 9.91 3.21 22.94
CA THR A 118 10.94 2.19 23.19
C THR A 118 10.40 1.08 24.08
N TYR A 119 10.56 -0.17 23.64
CA TYR A 119 10.05 -1.38 24.28
C TYR A 119 11.18 -2.25 24.80
N ARG A 120 11.05 -2.73 26.04
CA ARG A 120 12.01 -3.66 26.65
C ARG A 120 12.05 -4.99 25.88
N PRO A 121 13.18 -5.72 25.91
CA PRO A 121 13.26 -7.09 25.41
C PRO A 121 12.13 -7.97 25.96
N LYS A 122 11.62 -8.87 25.12
CA LYS A 122 10.47 -9.76 25.37
C LYS A 122 9.10 -9.09 25.46
N SER A 123 9.02 -7.76 25.28
CA SER A 123 7.74 -7.07 25.08
C SER A 123 6.99 -7.69 23.91
N LYS A 124 5.66 -7.71 24.03
CA LYS A 124 4.77 -8.24 23.00
C LYS A 124 3.89 -7.12 22.46
N ILE A 125 3.81 -7.01 21.14
CA ILE A 125 2.81 -6.20 20.47
C ILE A 125 2.00 -7.10 19.52
N ARG A 126 0.81 -6.64 19.15
CA ARG A 126 -0.03 -7.30 18.15
C ARG A 126 -0.13 -6.36 16.94
N ARG A 127 0.01 -6.94 15.75
CA ARG A 127 -0.16 -6.28 14.45
C ARG A 127 -1.13 -7.14 13.65
N ASP A 128 -2.33 -6.66 13.37
CA ASP A 128 -3.40 -7.45 12.76
C ASP A 128 -3.64 -8.80 13.50
N CYS A 129 -3.43 -9.91 12.77
CA CYS A 129 -3.50 -11.28 13.27
C CYS A 129 -2.14 -11.83 13.73
N ASN A 130 -1.08 -11.04 13.63
CA ASN A 130 0.29 -11.41 13.96
C ASN A 130 0.73 -10.92 15.34
N GLN A 131 1.45 -11.79 16.06
CA GLN A 131 2.04 -11.47 17.35
C GLN A 131 3.53 -11.24 17.18
N CYS A 132 4.00 -10.07 17.64
CA CYS A 132 5.41 -9.70 17.56
C CYS A 132 6.03 -9.69 18.96
N VAL A 133 7.24 -10.23 19.06
CA VAL A 133 8.04 -10.25 20.29
C VAL A 133 9.32 -9.47 20.06
N CYS A 134 9.61 -8.51 20.93
CA CYS A 134 10.89 -7.81 20.91
C CYS A 134 12.01 -8.77 21.31
N ALA A 135 12.95 -9.02 20.41
CA ALA A 135 14.10 -9.86 20.67
C ALA A 135 15.31 -9.33 19.92
N ARG A 136 16.41 -9.10 20.66
CA ARG A 136 17.69 -8.68 20.09
C ARG A 136 17.62 -7.34 19.32
N GLY A 137 16.88 -6.38 19.86
CA GLY A 137 16.66 -5.07 19.22
C GLY A 137 15.71 -5.07 18.01
N LYS A 138 15.18 -6.24 17.62
CA LYS A 138 14.28 -6.40 16.47
C LYS A 138 12.94 -6.98 16.89
N TRP A 139 11.89 -6.64 16.16
CA TRP A 139 10.59 -7.30 16.30
C TRP A 139 10.59 -8.61 15.52
N ILE A 140 10.28 -9.71 16.21
CA ILE A 140 10.08 -11.02 15.59
C ILE A 140 8.59 -11.31 15.60
N CYS A 141 7.96 -11.23 14.43
CA CYS A 141 6.53 -11.44 14.26
C CYS A 141 6.20 -12.84 13.71
N THR A 142 5.04 -13.37 14.06
CA THR A 142 4.44 -14.48 13.31
C THR A 142 4.15 -14.04 11.87
N LYS A 143 4.08 -15.00 10.94
CA LYS A 143 3.77 -14.76 9.51
C LYS A 143 2.41 -15.37 9.13
N ASN A 144 1.41 -15.19 9.98
CA ASN A 144 0.05 -15.65 9.73
C ASN A 144 -0.55 -14.78 8.62
N ARG A 145 -1.23 -15.41 7.67
CA ARG A 145 -2.05 -14.70 6.69
C ARG A 145 -3.30 -14.17 7.37
N CYS A 146 -3.49 -12.86 7.30
CA CYS A 146 -4.62 -12.18 7.92
C CYS A 146 -5.81 -12.06 6.95
N ASP A 147 -6.96 -11.65 7.49
CA ASP A 147 -8.13 -11.33 6.70
C ASP A 147 -7.85 -10.08 5.82
N GLY A 148 -8.33 -10.07 4.58
CA GLY A 148 -8.25 -8.91 3.69
C GLY A 148 -9.50 -8.03 3.82
N VAL A 149 -9.36 -6.71 3.59
CA VAL A 149 -10.49 -5.78 3.62
C VAL A 149 -10.48 -4.90 2.38
N CYS A 150 -11.43 -5.13 1.48
CA CYS A 150 -11.72 -4.20 0.40
C CYS A 150 -12.61 -3.06 0.89
N ARG A 151 -12.37 -1.84 0.41
CA ARG A 151 -13.11 -0.62 0.80
C ARG A 151 -13.53 0.18 -0.42
N THR A 152 -14.72 0.78 -0.33
CA THR A 152 -15.13 1.85 -1.23
C THR A 152 -15.57 3.06 -0.41
N PHE A 153 -15.03 4.24 -0.71
CA PHE A 153 -15.29 5.48 0.04
C PHE A 153 -15.12 6.73 -0.83
N GLY A 154 -15.51 7.89 -0.28
CA GLY A 154 -15.38 9.19 -0.97
C GLY A 154 -16.01 9.23 -2.37
N ASP A 155 -15.49 10.05 -3.29
CA ASP A 155 -15.87 10.07 -4.71
C ASP A 155 -15.17 8.95 -5.52
N ARG A 156 -15.56 7.70 -5.23
CA ARG A 156 -15.19 6.47 -5.97
C ARG A 156 -13.72 6.08 -5.81
N HIS A 157 -13.24 6.17 -4.58
CA HIS A 157 -11.99 5.55 -4.15
C HIS A 157 -12.23 4.08 -3.79
N TYR A 158 -11.36 3.21 -4.28
CA TYR A 158 -11.33 1.79 -4.02
C TYR A 158 -10.00 1.44 -3.37
N GLU A 159 -10.06 0.55 -2.39
CA GLU A 159 -8.92 -0.15 -1.82
C GLU A 159 -9.24 -1.64 -1.93
N THR A 160 -8.39 -2.43 -2.58
CA THR A 160 -8.57 -3.88 -2.77
C THR A 160 -8.29 -4.67 -1.48
N PHE A 161 -8.50 -6.00 -1.52
CA PHE A 161 -8.20 -6.85 -0.36
C PHE A 161 -6.71 -6.86 0.02
N ASP A 162 -5.81 -6.68 -0.94
CA ASP A 162 -4.36 -6.60 -0.73
C ASP A 162 -3.85 -5.15 -0.64
N GLY A 163 -4.78 -4.17 -0.60
CA GLY A 163 -4.49 -2.77 -0.31
C GLY A 163 -4.18 -1.90 -1.53
N ALA A 164 -4.31 -2.39 -2.76
CA ALA A 164 -4.19 -1.59 -3.98
C ALA A 164 -5.25 -0.50 -4.01
N GLU A 165 -4.80 0.75 -4.13
CA GLU A 165 -5.68 1.90 -4.17
C GLU A 165 -5.80 2.45 -5.57
N TYR A 166 -7.03 2.78 -5.96
CA TYR A 166 -7.29 3.49 -7.20
C TYR A 166 -8.61 4.24 -7.13
N SER A 167 -8.78 5.20 -8.04
CA SER A 167 -10.01 5.98 -8.15
C SER A 167 -10.59 5.83 -9.54
N MET A 168 -11.90 5.64 -9.64
CA MET A 168 -12.60 5.54 -10.93
C MET A 168 -13.59 6.66 -11.09
N ARG A 169 -13.52 7.40 -12.20
CA ARG A 169 -14.64 8.27 -12.62
C ARG A 169 -15.51 7.55 -13.64
N VAL A 170 -16.81 7.69 -13.52
CA VAL A 170 -17.81 7.15 -14.44
C VAL A 170 -18.85 8.25 -14.66
N ASP A 171 -19.06 8.64 -15.90
CA ASP A 171 -19.95 9.76 -16.25
C ASP A 171 -21.40 9.31 -16.49
N GLN A 172 -21.68 8.02 -16.26
CA GLN A 172 -22.96 7.35 -16.57
C GLN A 172 -23.41 6.38 -15.46
N ASP A 173 -24.70 6.04 -15.48
CA ASP A 173 -25.29 5.03 -14.60
C ASP A 173 -24.71 3.66 -14.96
N CYS A 174 -23.91 3.07 -14.08
CA CYS A 174 -23.23 1.82 -14.37
C CYS A 174 -23.01 1.01 -13.09
N SER A 175 -23.17 -0.30 -13.21
CA SER A 175 -23.01 -1.24 -12.10
C SER A 175 -21.72 -2.03 -12.28
N TYR A 176 -21.00 -2.27 -11.20
CA TYR A 176 -19.71 -2.97 -11.23
C TYR A 176 -19.65 -4.09 -10.19
N ILE A 177 -18.97 -5.18 -10.53
CA ILE A 177 -18.72 -6.28 -9.61
C ILE A 177 -17.57 -5.88 -8.68
N LEU A 178 -17.87 -5.67 -7.40
CA LEU A 178 -16.86 -5.44 -6.37
C LEU A 178 -16.07 -6.71 -6.09
N ALA A 179 -16.78 -7.81 -5.84
CA ALA A 179 -16.16 -9.11 -5.55
C ALA A 179 -17.13 -10.24 -5.92
N ARG A 180 -16.59 -11.33 -6.48
CA ARG A 180 -17.28 -12.59 -6.73
C ARG A 180 -16.38 -13.77 -6.40
N SER A 181 -16.96 -14.95 -6.22
CA SER A 181 -16.21 -16.20 -6.11
C SER A 181 -15.43 -16.50 -7.39
N SER A 182 -14.20 -16.97 -7.25
CA SER A 182 -13.32 -17.40 -8.35
C SER A 182 -12.85 -18.84 -8.12
N GLY A 183 -12.95 -19.71 -9.14
CA GLY A 183 -12.56 -21.12 -9.08
C GLY A 183 -13.72 -22.12 -8.94
N VAL A 184 -13.38 -23.42 -8.76
CA VAL A 184 -14.35 -24.53 -8.61
C VAL A 184 -14.57 -24.80 -7.13
N GLN A 185 -15.59 -24.19 -6.53
CA GLN A 185 -16.08 -24.52 -5.19
C GLN A 185 -17.61 -24.52 -5.16
N ASP A 186 -18.19 -25.27 -4.21
CA ASP A 186 -19.63 -25.38 -3.95
C ASP A 186 -20.30 -24.07 -3.45
N ILE A 187 -19.61 -22.94 -3.58
CA ILE A 187 -19.94 -21.67 -2.91
C ILE A 187 -19.94 -20.55 -3.95
N SER A 188 -21.12 -20.02 -4.30
CA SER A 188 -21.28 -18.91 -5.26
C SER A 188 -21.70 -17.62 -4.56
N PHE A 189 -20.96 -16.53 -4.80
CA PHE A 189 -21.38 -15.19 -4.38
C PHE A 189 -20.98 -14.13 -5.40
N GLN A 190 -21.71 -13.02 -5.39
CA GLN A 190 -21.42 -11.81 -6.15
C GLN A 190 -21.88 -10.57 -5.40
N ILE A 191 -21.03 -9.55 -5.36
CA ILE A 191 -21.31 -8.25 -4.75
C ILE A 191 -21.20 -7.20 -5.84
N VAL A 192 -22.29 -6.52 -6.14
CA VAL A 192 -22.39 -5.49 -7.19
C VAL A 192 -22.66 -4.14 -6.56
N ILE A 193 -21.88 -3.14 -6.96
CA ILE A 193 -22.15 -1.73 -6.64
C ILE A 193 -22.88 -1.08 -7.81
N GLU A 194 -24.08 -0.57 -7.56
CA GLU A 194 -24.89 0.15 -8.54
C GLU A 194 -24.63 1.65 -8.38
N ASN A 195 -23.95 2.30 -9.34
CA ASN A 195 -23.69 3.73 -9.29
C ASN A 195 -24.77 4.50 -10.08
N LEU A 196 -25.52 5.37 -9.39
CA LEU A 196 -26.61 6.17 -9.97
C LEU A 196 -26.27 7.67 -9.98
N LYS A 197 -26.63 8.37 -11.06
CA LYS A 197 -26.52 9.83 -11.22
C LYS A 197 -27.32 10.59 -10.16
N CYS A 198 -26.80 11.74 -9.74
CA CYS A 198 -27.61 12.69 -8.98
C CYS A 198 -28.69 13.29 -9.88
N THR A 199 -29.91 13.43 -9.36
CA THR A 199 -30.92 14.32 -9.94
C THR A 199 -30.67 15.76 -9.44
N GLY A 200 -30.56 16.73 -10.36
CA GLY A 200 -30.60 18.16 -10.03
C GLY A 200 -29.31 18.84 -9.53
N VAL A 201 -28.14 18.19 -9.64
CA VAL A 201 -26.83 18.83 -9.40
C VAL A 201 -25.95 18.68 -10.67
N ARG A 202 -24.82 19.40 -10.76
CA ARG A 202 -23.92 19.46 -11.93
C ARG A 202 -23.71 18.08 -12.59
N GLU A 203 -23.58 18.05 -13.92
CA GLU A 203 -23.57 16.85 -14.80
C GLU A 203 -22.61 15.70 -14.40
N TRP A 204 -21.64 15.94 -13.51
CA TRP A 204 -20.60 14.98 -13.10
C TRP A 204 -20.78 14.43 -11.67
N GLN A 205 -21.85 14.82 -10.97
CA GLN A 205 -22.10 14.42 -9.59
C GLN A 205 -22.95 13.14 -9.51
N GLN A 206 -22.52 12.19 -8.69
CA GLN A 206 -23.26 10.95 -8.36
C GLN A 206 -23.51 10.88 -6.86
N CYS A 207 -24.74 10.54 -6.45
CA CYS A 207 -25.23 10.78 -5.08
C CYS A 207 -25.68 9.51 -4.36
N THR A 208 -25.99 8.45 -5.11
CA THR A 208 -26.64 7.25 -4.59
C THR A 208 -25.89 6.03 -5.11
N ARG A 209 -25.37 5.20 -4.20
CA ARG A 209 -24.90 3.86 -4.53
C ARG A 209 -25.80 2.85 -3.84
N ASN A 210 -26.28 1.86 -4.57
CA ASN A 210 -26.91 0.70 -3.96
C ASN A 210 -25.93 -0.47 -3.99
N LEU A 211 -26.13 -1.43 -3.10
CA LEU A 211 -25.36 -2.67 -3.11
C LEU A 211 -26.30 -3.83 -3.38
N ALA A 212 -26.05 -4.59 -4.46
CA ALA A 212 -26.71 -5.86 -4.68
C ALA A 212 -25.77 -6.98 -4.21
N VAL A 213 -26.25 -7.81 -3.28
CA VAL A 213 -25.52 -8.96 -2.76
C VAL A 213 -26.27 -10.23 -3.15
N THR A 214 -25.58 -11.08 -3.89
CA THR A 214 -26.07 -12.38 -4.36
C THR A 214 -25.27 -13.48 -3.69
N VAL A 215 -25.97 -14.43 -3.05
CA VAL A 215 -25.36 -15.61 -2.42
C VAL A 215 -26.20 -16.83 -2.78
N ASN A 216 -25.59 -17.86 -3.38
CA ASN A 216 -26.27 -19.09 -3.80
C ASN A 216 -27.57 -18.81 -4.60
N GLY A 217 -27.54 -17.83 -5.51
CA GLY A 217 -28.69 -17.42 -6.33
C GLY A 217 -29.73 -16.51 -5.65
N ILE A 218 -29.61 -16.23 -4.35
CA ILE A 218 -30.50 -15.30 -3.63
C ILE A 218 -29.88 -13.89 -3.66
N THR A 219 -30.57 -12.95 -4.30
CA THR A 219 -30.15 -11.54 -4.39
C THR A 219 -30.96 -10.62 -3.47
N VAL A 220 -30.27 -9.76 -2.74
CA VAL A 220 -30.84 -8.63 -1.98
C VAL A 220 -30.21 -7.31 -2.41
N LYS A 221 -31.00 -6.24 -2.47
CA LYS A 221 -30.52 -4.88 -2.76
C LYS A 221 -30.58 -4.04 -1.49
N LEU A 222 -29.44 -3.54 -1.04
CA LEU A 222 -29.30 -2.58 0.05
C LEU A 222 -29.31 -1.18 -0.57
N LEU A 223 -30.35 -0.39 -0.25
CA LEU A 223 -30.54 0.94 -0.80
C LEU A 223 -29.86 1.99 0.08
N SER A 224 -29.41 3.10 -0.52
CA SER A 224 -28.79 4.21 0.21
C SER A 224 -29.70 4.93 1.23
N GLY A 225 -30.95 4.51 1.39
CA GLY A 225 -31.86 4.96 2.44
C GLY A 225 -32.00 4.00 3.63
N GLY A 226 -31.27 2.88 3.63
CA GLY A 226 -31.37 1.82 4.65
C GLY A 226 -32.45 0.78 4.36
N ALA A 227 -33.31 0.98 3.36
CA ALA A 227 -34.24 -0.06 2.93
C ALA A 227 -33.51 -1.24 2.27
N VAL A 228 -33.91 -2.46 2.59
CA VAL A 228 -33.43 -3.69 1.94
C VAL A 228 -34.56 -4.24 1.07
N VAL A 229 -34.26 -4.58 -0.18
CA VAL A 229 -35.24 -5.05 -1.16
C VAL A 229 -34.89 -6.45 -1.63
N HIS A 230 -35.87 -7.36 -1.58
CA HIS A 230 -35.79 -8.69 -2.17
C HIS A 230 -36.99 -8.89 -3.10
N LYS A 231 -36.74 -9.29 -4.35
CA LYS A 231 -37.79 -9.45 -5.39
C LYS A 231 -38.71 -8.22 -5.49
N ASP A 232 -38.11 -7.03 -5.56
CA ASP A 232 -38.79 -5.73 -5.69
C ASP A 232 -39.72 -5.31 -4.53
N HIS A 233 -39.68 -6.03 -3.41
CA HIS A 233 -40.39 -5.66 -2.18
C HIS A 233 -39.41 -5.32 -1.07
N GLU A 234 -39.70 -4.25 -0.33
CA GLU A 234 -38.95 -3.90 0.87
C GLU A 234 -39.18 -4.98 1.93
N VAL A 235 -38.09 -5.54 2.46
CA VAL A 235 -38.12 -6.59 3.47
C VAL A 235 -37.94 -6.00 4.86
N ARG A 236 -38.46 -6.72 5.84
CA ARG A 236 -38.27 -6.39 7.24
C ARG A 236 -36.89 -6.83 7.72
N MET A 237 -36.29 -6.02 8.59
CA MET A 237 -34.99 -6.27 9.18
C MET A 237 -35.07 -7.02 10.53
N PRO A 238 -34.12 -7.93 10.84
CA PRO A 238 -33.10 -8.46 9.93
C PRO A 238 -33.74 -9.39 8.89
N TYR A 239 -33.17 -9.42 7.69
CA TYR A 239 -33.59 -10.33 6.63
C TYR A 239 -32.70 -11.56 6.65
N VAL A 240 -33.25 -12.74 6.96
CA VAL A 240 -32.49 -13.98 7.12
C VAL A 240 -32.94 -15.02 6.11
N THR A 241 -31.96 -15.74 5.58
CA THR A 241 -32.11 -16.87 4.66
C THR A 241 -31.21 -18.01 5.14
N ASP A 242 -31.38 -19.21 4.56
CA ASP A 242 -30.50 -20.35 4.87
C ASP A 242 -29.03 -20.07 4.56
N SER A 243 -28.74 -19.13 3.65
CA SER A 243 -27.39 -18.81 3.19
C SER A 243 -26.79 -17.57 3.86
N PHE A 244 -27.59 -16.55 4.16
CA PHE A 244 -27.12 -15.31 4.78
C PHE A 244 -28.21 -14.51 5.49
N ALA A 245 -27.76 -13.62 6.37
CA ALA A 245 -28.55 -12.65 7.10
C ALA A 245 -28.09 -11.21 6.77
N VAL A 246 -29.03 -10.28 6.75
CA VAL A 246 -28.80 -8.84 6.67
C VAL A 246 -29.33 -8.21 7.95
N GLU A 247 -28.47 -7.53 8.70
CA GLU A 247 -28.77 -6.94 10.01
C GLU A 247 -28.50 -5.43 10.00
N ASP A 248 -29.37 -4.65 10.64
CA ASP A 248 -29.03 -3.29 11.03
C ASP A 248 -28.17 -3.35 12.31
N VAL A 249 -26.91 -2.95 12.20
CA VAL A 249 -25.95 -3.04 13.31
C VAL A 249 -25.86 -1.72 14.08
N THR A 250 -25.98 -0.62 13.35
CA THR A 250 -26.17 0.72 13.91
C THR A 250 -27.20 1.44 13.04
N SER A 251 -27.69 2.59 13.48
CA SER A 251 -28.58 3.43 12.67
C SER A 251 -27.97 3.94 11.35
N GLN A 252 -26.72 3.57 11.04
CA GLN A 252 -26.01 4.01 9.84
C GLN A 252 -25.37 2.85 9.06
N PHE A 253 -25.32 1.64 9.63
CA PHE A 253 -24.60 0.52 9.03
C PHE A 253 -25.45 -0.75 9.02
N GLN A 254 -25.54 -1.31 7.82
CA GLN A 254 -26.05 -2.66 7.60
C GLN A 254 -24.90 -3.64 7.47
N LYS A 255 -25.08 -4.82 8.06
CA LYS A 255 -24.15 -5.94 8.00
C LYS A 255 -24.80 -7.08 7.23
N VAL A 256 -24.13 -7.54 6.18
CA VAL A 256 -24.46 -8.83 5.56
C VAL A 256 -23.51 -9.87 6.11
N ASN A 257 -24.06 -10.94 6.67
CA ASN A 257 -23.33 -12.02 7.33
C ASN A 257 -23.89 -13.38 6.88
N SER A 258 -23.05 -14.30 6.42
CA SER A 258 -23.48 -15.64 6.04
C SER A 258 -23.38 -16.60 7.20
N CYS A 259 -24.46 -17.33 7.51
CA CYS A 259 -24.53 -18.19 8.69
C CYS A 259 -23.67 -19.46 8.59
N PHE A 260 -23.15 -19.83 7.42
CA PHE A 260 -22.41 -21.09 7.29
C PHE A 260 -21.15 -21.05 6.42
N PHE A 261 -21.01 -20.09 5.48
CA PHE A 261 -19.98 -20.27 4.44
C PHE A 261 -19.24 -19.01 3.96
N PHE A 262 -19.65 -17.80 4.32
CA PHE A 262 -18.86 -16.62 3.98
C PHE A 262 -18.07 -16.05 5.13
N GLN A 263 -16.80 -16.32 4.98
CA GLN A 263 -15.64 -15.51 5.27
C GLN A 263 -15.74 -14.01 4.84
N LEU A 264 -16.91 -13.50 4.43
CA LEU A 264 -17.11 -12.15 3.93
C LEU A 264 -18.04 -11.37 4.88
N LEU A 265 -17.55 -10.27 5.46
CA LEU A 265 -18.38 -9.33 6.23
C LEU A 265 -18.54 -8.03 5.44
N ILE A 266 -19.78 -7.64 5.17
CA ILE A 266 -20.09 -6.43 4.39
C ILE A 266 -20.69 -5.38 5.31
N PHE A 267 -20.05 -4.21 5.43
CA PHE A 267 -20.63 -3.05 6.10
C PHE A 267 -21.01 -1.98 5.08
N PHE A 268 -22.29 -1.63 5.00
CA PHE A 268 -22.80 -0.61 4.08
C PHE A 268 -23.30 0.61 4.85
N ASN A 269 -22.68 1.78 4.61
CA ASN A 269 -23.08 3.03 5.24
C ASN A 269 -24.03 3.85 4.35
N PHE A 270 -25.31 3.83 4.65
CA PHE A 270 -26.32 4.46 3.78
C PHE A 270 -26.38 6.00 3.93
N ASN A 271 -26.03 6.57 5.09
CA ASN A 271 -26.17 8.01 5.37
C ASN A 271 -25.05 8.93 4.82
N LEU A 272 -23.80 8.45 4.68
CA LEU A 272 -22.63 9.29 4.31
C LEU A 272 -22.17 9.14 2.85
N LYS A 273 -23.11 8.99 1.91
CA LYS A 273 -22.81 8.71 0.50
C LYS A 273 -21.99 7.42 0.33
N THR A 274 -22.50 6.35 0.95
CA THR A 274 -22.33 4.93 0.57
C THR A 274 -20.88 4.44 0.56
N ARG A 275 -20.37 4.22 1.77
CA ARG A 275 -19.13 3.48 2.04
C ARG A 275 -19.44 1.99 2.13
N CYS A 276 -18.66 1.15 1.46
CA CYS A 276 -18.77 -0.30 1.55
C CYS A 276 -17.45 -0.87 2.06
N PHE A 277 -17.51 -1.78 3.04
CA PHE A 277 -16.34 -2.53 3.51
C PHE A 277 -16.64 -4.01 3.33
N ILE A 278 -15.84 -4.71 2.55
CA ILE A 278 -15.96 -6.16 2.32
C ILE A 278 -14.73 -6.78 2.96
N ARG A 279 -14.90 -7.61 3.99
CA ARG A 279 -13.78 -8.29 4.67
C ARG A 279 -13.76 -9.77 4.31
N ALA A 280 -12.75 -10.24 3.60
CA ALA A 280 -12.52 -11.66 3.28
C ALA A 280 -11.64 -12.33 4.34
N LYS A 281 -12.04 -13.48 4.91
CA LYS A 281 -11.18 -14.29 5.78
C LYS A 281 -10.04 -14.88 5.00
N ASN A 282 -8.94 -15.15 5.68
CA ASN A 282 -7.70 -15.66 5.08
C ASN A 282 -7.86 -16.93 4.20
N ASN A 283 -8.89 -17.75 4.42
CA ASN A 283 -9.18 -18.95 3.63
C ASN A 283 -9.87 -18.67 2.28
N MET A 284 -10.21 -17.41 1.97
CA MET A 284 -10.69 -16.95 0.65
C MET A 284 -9.55 -16.50 -0.24
N CYS A 285 -8.31 -16.60 0.24
CA CYS A 285 -7.12 -16.22 -0.51
C CYS A 285 -7.13 -16.79 -1.94
N GLY A 286 -7.02 -15.93 -2.95
CA GLY A 286 -7.00 -16.35 -4.36
C GLY A 286 -8.30 -16.96 -4.87
N LEU A 287 -9.37 -16.94 -4.07
CA LEU A 287 -10.71 -17.47 -4.39
C LEU A 287 -11.75 -16.36 -4.58
N VAL A 288 -11.30 -15.10 -4.62
CA VAL A 288 -12.11 -13.92 -4.88
C VAL A 288 -11.57 -13.24 -6.12
N ALA A 289 -12.42 -12.59 -6.90
CA ALA A 289 -12.02 -11.71 -7.98
C ALA A 289 -13.04 -10.58 -8.13
N GLY A 290 -12.60 -9.40 -8.57
CA GLY A 290 -13.48 -8.25 -8.80
C GLY A 290 -12.68 -6.94 -8.82
N LEU A 291 -13.39 -5.81 -8.74
CA LEU A 291 -12.75 -4.52 -8.46
C LEU A 291 -11.95 -4.55 -7.13
N CYS A 292 -12.32 -5.40 -6.18
CA CYS A 292 -11.59 -5.60 -4.94
C CYS A 292 -10.31 -6.45 -5.08
N GLY A 293 -9.88 -6.79 -6.29
CA GLY A 293 -8.70 -7.62 -6.53
C GLY A 293 -8.93 -9.11 -6.32
N ASN A 294 -7.84 -9.88 -6.26
CA ASN A 294 -7.88 -11.35 -6.21
C ASN A 294 -7.55 -11.93 -4.81
N PHE A 295 -7.16 -11.08 -3.85
CA PHE A 295 -6.84 -11.43 -2.48
C PHE A 295 -5.74 -12.50 -2.36
N ASN A 296 -4.66 -12.36 -3.12
CA ASN A 296 -3.52 -13.28 -3.09
C ASN A 296 -2.30 -12.71 -2.33
N SER A 297 -2.41 -11.50 -1.77
CA SER A 297 -1.36 -10.73 -1.08
C SER A 297 -0.32 -10.10 -2.00
N ILE A 298 -0.62 -9.99 -3.30
CA ILE A 298 0.20 -9.36 -4.33
C ILE A 298 -0.56 -8.15 -4.87
N GLN A 299 -0.19 -6.98 -4.38
CA GLN A 299 -0.91 -5.74 -4.72
C GLN A 299 -0.74 -5.35 -6.20
N ASP A 300 0.40 -5.68 -6.78
CA ASP A 300 0.73 -5.37 -8.17
C ASP A 300 -0.15 -6.13 -9.17
N ASP A 301 -0.80 -7.22 -8.75
CA ASP A 301 -1.70 -7.99 -9.60
C ASP A 301 -3.18 -7.75 -9.30
N ASP A 302 -3.52 -6.88 -8.35
CA ASP A 302 -4.90 -6.65 -7.90
C ASP A 302 -5.83 -6.08 -8.98
N LYS A 303 -5.28 -5.45 -10.02
CA LYS A 303 -6.04 -5.08 -11.21
C LYS A 303 -6.21 -6.27 -12.17
N TRP A 304 -6.33 -7.48 -11.62
CA TRP A 304 -6.56 -8.73 -12.33
C TRP A 304 -7.99 -8.77 -12.87
N ALA A 305 -8.12 -8.88 -14.18
CA ALA A 305 -9.42 -8.90 -14.83
C ALA A 305 -9.84 -10.33 -15.26
N PRO A 306 -11.12 -10.54 -15.60
CA PRO A 306 -11.64 -11.85 -16.04
C PRO A 306 -10.98 -12.40 -17.31
N ASP A 307 -10.25 -11.59 -18.06
CA ASP A 307 -9.44 -11.99 -19.22
C ASP A 307 -8.13 -12.72 -18.84
N GLY A 308 -7.86 -12.87 -17.53
CA GLY A 308 -6.75 -13.66 -17.01
C GLY A 308 -5.42 -12.90 -16.94
N ILE A 309 -5.47 -11.56 -16.90
CA ILE A 309 -4.29 -10.71 -16.77
C ILE A 309 -4.56 -9.48 -15.91
N THR A 310 -3.49 -8.94 -15.31
CA THR A 310 -3.50 -7.60 -14.68
C THR A 310 -3.40 -6.48 -15.71
N HIS A 311 -4.18 -5.42 -15.51
CA HIS A 311 -4.16 -4.17 -16.29
C HIS A 311 -3.54 -3.02 -15.48
N GLU A 312 -2.80 -2.11 -16.14
CA GLU A 312 -2.24 -0.92 -15.47
C GLU A 312 -3.27 0.22 -15.43
N ASP A 313 -3.99 0.42 -16.55
CA ASP A 313 -5.05 1.41 -16.68
C ASP A 313 -6.31 0.97 -15.92
N VAL A 314 -6.78 1.85 -15.06
CA VAL A 314 -7.92 1.59 -14.16
C VAL A 314 -9.25 1.50 -14.92
N TYR A 315 -9.38 2.18 -16.06
CA TYR A 315 -10.59 2.19 -16.88
C TYR A 315 -10.69 0.95 -17.76
N GLU A 316 -9.57 0.49 -18.33
CA GLU A 316 -9.51 -0.81 -19.01
C GLU A 316 -9.86 -1.94 -18.03
N PHE A 317 -9.18 -1.99 -16.88
CA PHE A 317 -9.47 -2.93 -15.80
C PHE A 317 -10.94 -2.94 -15.39
N SER A 318 -11.49 -1.77 -15.05
CA SER A 318 -12.85 -1.69 -14.50
C SER A 318 -13.93 -1.90 -15.55
N SER A 319 -13.64 -1.62 -16.83
CA SER A 319 -14.57 -1.93 -17.93
C SER A 319 -14.85 -3.43 -18.06
N LEU A 320 -13.90 -4.28 -17.67
CA LEU A 320 -14.03 -5.74 -17.67
C LEU A 320 -14.80 -6.27 -16.45
N TRP A 321 -15.09 -5.40 -15.47
CA TRP A 321 -15.85 -5.71 -14.26
C TRP A 321 -17.26 -5.08 -14.24
N GLN A 322 -17.77 -4.62 -15.38
CA GLN A 322 -19.14 -4.13 -15.50
C GLN A 322 -20.14 -5.27 -15.27
N ALA A 323 -21.12 -5.03 -14.39
CA ALA A 323 -22.19 -5.98 -14.08
C ALA A 323 -23.35 -5.91 -15.10
N ASN A 324 -23.43 -4.82 -15.86
CA ASN A 324 -24.40 -4.61 -16.93
C ASN A 324 -23.77 -3.88 -18.12
N THR A 325 -24.39 -3.95 -19.29
CA THR A 325 -23.91 -3.17 -20.44
C THR A 325 -24.05 -1.69 -20.13
N CYS A 326 -22.93 -0.95 -20.13
CA CYS A 326 -22.90 0.49 -19.87
C CYS A 326 -22.53 1.28 -21.15
N PRO A 327 -23.50 1.68 -22.00
CA PRO A 327 -23.22 2.39 -23.24
C PRO A 327 -22.47 3.71 -22.98
N GLY A 328 -21.27 3.85 -23.55
CA GLY A 328 -20.46 5.07 -23.41
C GLY A 328 -19.69 5.21 -22.09
N ALA A 329 -19.49 4.12 -21.35
CA ALA A 329 -18.46 4.08 -20.32
C ALA A 329 -17.06 4.30 -20.95
N PRO A 330 -16.21 5.17 -20.38
CA PRO A 330 -14.87 5.37 -20.90
C PRO A 330 -14.06 4.07 -20.82
N ARG A 331 -13.51 3.63 -21.95
CA ARG A 331 -12.60 2.48 -22.05
C ARG A 331 -11.13 2.86 -21.85
N SER A 332 -10.88 4.13 -21.52
CA SER A 332 -9.56 4.73 -21.31
C SER A 332 -9.74 5.99 -20.47
N ASP A 333 -8.73 6.38 -19.71
CA ASP A 333 -8.73 7.56 -18.85
C ASP A 333 -9.33 8.81 -19.54
N PRO A 334 -10.51 9.30 -19.11
CA PRO A 334 -11.02 10.59 -19.57
C PRO A 334 -10.07 11.65 -19.02
N LYS A 335 -9.30 12.29 -19.91
CA LYS A 335 -8.33 13.37 -19.61
C LYS A 335 -8.95 14.54 -18.84
N ILE A 336 -9.20 14.36 -17.55
CA ILE A 336 -9.75 15.38 -16.66
C ILE A 336 -8.71 15.63 -15.59
N GLU A 337 -8.10 16.81 -15.64
CA GLU A 337 -7.10 17.25 -14.66
C GLU A 337 -7.64 17.12 -13.23
N ASN A 338 -6.73 16.80 -12.28
CA ASN A 338 -6.99 16.79 -10.85
C ASN A 338 -7.95 17.93 -10.39
N PRO A 339 -9.01 17.64 -9.60
CA PRO A 339 -10.02 18.63 -9.19
C PRO A 339 -9.44 19.84 -8.45
N CYS A 340 -8.39 19.66 -7.66
CA CYS A 340 -7.72 20.76 -6.96
C CYS A 340 -6.94 21.69 -7.90
N LYS A 341 -6.68 21.27 -9.14
CA LYS A 341 -6.12 22.11 -10.20
C LYS A 341 -7.22 22.85 -10.94
N VAL A 342 -8.27 22.14 -11.35
CA VAL A 342 -9.43 22.70 -12.06
C VAL A 342 -10.17 23.71 -11.19
N TYR A 343 -10.44 23.36 -9.94
CA TYR A 343 -11.11 24.19 -8.94
C TYR A 343 -10.10 24.71 -7.92
N SER A 344 -9.07 25.40 -8.40
CA SER A 344 -8.00 25.95 -7.56
C SER A 344 -8.49 26.85 -6.42
N ILE A 345 -9.67 27.46 -6.57
CA ILE A 345 -10.35 28.24 -5.51
C ILE A 345 -10.74 27.41 -4.28
N ASN A 346 -11.01 26.10 -4.46
CA ASN A 346 -11.38 25.19 -3.37
C ASN A 346 -10.15 24.66 -2.62
N ARG A 347 -8.96 24.72 -3.22
CA ARG A 347 -7.72 24.15 -2.67
C ARG A 347 -7.35 24.68 -1.28
N PRO A 348 -7.46 25.99 -0.95
CA PRO A 348 -7.19 26.47 0.41
C PRO A 348 -8.12 25.86 1.45
N GLY A 349 -9.43 25.79 1.16
CA GLY A 349 -10.41 25.16 2.05
C GLY A 349 -10.19 23.65 2.19
N ALA A 350 -9.79 22.98 1.09
CA ALA A 350 -9.40 21.58 1.13
C ALA A 350 -8.20 21.36 2.05
N LYS A 351 -7.13 22.17 1.91
CA LYS A 351 -5.93 22.08 2.76
C LYS A 351 -6.26 22.28 4.24
N GLU A 352 -7.10 23.27 4.56
CA GLU A 352 -7.51 23.56 5.92
C GLU A 352 -8.31 22.40 6.53
N LEU A 353 -9.31 21.90 5.81
CA LEU A 353 -10.18 20.84 6.32
C LEU A 353 -9.46 19.49 6.35
N CYS A 354 -8.89 19.04 5.24
CA CYS A 354 -8.17 17.76 5.13
C CYS A 354 -6.89 17.73 5.98
N GLY A 355 -6.29 18.89 6.26
CA GLY A 355 -5.17 19.03 7.18
C GLY A 355 -5.46 18.55 8.60
N ARG A 356 -6.73 18.38 8.97
CA ARG A 356 -7.14 17.82 10.26
C ARG A 356 -6.69 16.37 10.45
N LEU A 357 -6.54 15.59 9.38
CA LEU A 357 -5.93 14.24 9.46
C LEU A 357 -4.50 14.31 10.01
N LYS A 358 -3.79 15.41 9.79
CA LYS A 358 -2.43 15.63 10.31
C LYS A 358 -2.39 16.21 11.73
N SER A 359 -3.52 16.22 12.43
CA SER A 359 -3.67 16.83 13.76
C SER A 359 -4.24 15.83 14.77
N PRO A 360 -4.04 16.03 16.08
CA PRO A 360 -4.73 15.23 17.09
C PRO A 360 -6.25 15.27 16.88
N PRO A 361 -6.97 14.14 17.06
CA PRO A 361 -6.49 12.87 17.63
C PRO A 361 -5.90 11.88 16.61
N PHE A 362 -5.95 12.17 15.30
CA PHE A 362 -5.58 11.22 14.24
C PHE A 362 -4.11 10.79 14.28
N LEU A 363 -3.23 11.66 14.76
CA LEU A 363 -1.79 11.36 14.95
C LEU A 363 -1.52 10.05 15.69
N GLN A 364 -2.43 9.60 16.55
CA GLN A 364 -2.28 8.35 17.30
C GLN A 364 -2.22 7.11 16.41
N CYS A 365 -2.69 7.18 15.16
CA CYS A 365 -2.75 6.06 14.23
C CYS A 365 -1.69 6.12 13.13
N HIS A 366 -0.97 7.25 12.99
CA HIS A 366 0.00 7.49 11.91
C HIS A 366 1.16 6.49 11.93
N ASP A 367 1.56 6.00 13.11
CA ASP A 367 2.58 4.97 13.26
C ASP A 367 2.18 3.61 12.66
N ILE A 368 0.88 3.39 12.42
CA ILE A 368 0.31 2.08 12.05
C ILE A 368 -0.27 2.10 10.65
N ILE A 369 -0.99 3.17 10.29
CA ILE A 369 -1.67 3.30 9.00
C ILE A 369 -1.14 4.56 8.32
N ASP A 370 -0.61 4.41 7.10
CA ASP A 370 -0.23 5.54 6.26
C ASP A 370 -1.47 6.41 5.98
N TYR A 371 -1.42 7.66 6.45
CA TYR A 371 -2.52 8.61 6.31
C TYR A 371 -2.52 9.28 4.93
N GLN A 372 -1.43 9.21 4.17
CA GLN A 372 -1.23 9.98 2.95
C GLN A 372 -2.30 9.68 1.88
N PRO A 373 -2.66 8.42 1.60
CA PRO A 373 -3.79 8.10 0.73
C PRO A 373 -5.11 8.75 1.11
N TYR A 374 -5.43 8.73 2.40
CA TYR A 374 -6.66 9.31 2.94
C TYR A 374 -6.62 10.84 2.83
N TYR A 375 -5.46 11.46 3.04
CA TYR A 375 -5.30 12.89 2.83
C TYR A 375 -5.52 13.28 1.36
N ASP A 376 -4.95 12.51 0.42
CA ASP A 376 -5.05 12.78 -1.01
C ASP A 376 -6.47 12.57 -1.54
N ALA A 377 -7.16 11.52 -1.08
CA ALA A 377 -8.58 11.29 -1.33
C ALA A 377 -9.44 12.45 -0.79
N CYS A 378 -9.18 12.91 0.44
CA CYS A 378 -9.90 14.05 1.02
C CYS A 378 -9.71 15.34 0.20
N MET A 379 -8.46 15.64 -0.18
CA MET A 379 -8.13 16.80 -0.99
C MET A 379 -8.88 16.76 -2.31
N TYR A 380 -8.82 15.62 -2.99
CA TYR A 380 -9.51 15.38 -4.25
C TYR A 380 -11.02 15.59 -4.13
N ASP A 381 -11.66 14.93 -3.16
CA ASP A 381 -13.09 14.98 -2.91
C ASP A 381 -13.58 16.39 -2.60
N PHE A 382 -12.89 17.09 -1.70
CA PHE A 382 -13.28 18.44 -1.28
C PHE A 382 -13.07 19.46 -2.39
N CYS A 383 -12.02 19.32 -3.20
CA CYS A 383 -11.81 20.20 -4.35
C CYS A 383 -12.87 19.99 -5.42
N SER A 384 -13.30 18.75 -5.66
CA SER A 384 -14.42 18.43 -6.56
C SER A 384 -15.73 19.03 -6.05
N LEU A 385 -16.00 18.87 -4.75
CA LEU A 385 -17.22 19.32 -4.11
C LEU A 385 -16.89 19.84 -2.70
N PRO A 386 -16.84 21.17 -2.49
CA PRO A 386 -16.38 21.79 -1.23
C PRO A 386 -17.46 21.72 -0.14
N VAL A 387 -17.86 20.50 0.20
CA VAL A 387 -18.86 20.17 1.20
C VAL A 387 -18.16 19.38 2.30
N ARG A 388 -18.30 19.85 3.54
CA ARG A 388 -17.63 19.25 4.71
C ARG A 388 -17.88 17.74 4.86
N GLY A 389 -19.10 17.28 4.53
CA GLY A 389 -19.47 15.86 4.59
C GLY A 389 -18.58 14.93 3.75
N MET A 390 -18.00 15.42 2.65
CA MET A 390 -17.07 14.63 1.84
C MET A 390 -15.79 14.33 2.61
N ALA A 391 -15.16 15.36 3.20
CA ALA A 391 -13.97 15.19 4.05
C ALA A 391 -14.27 14.33 5.28
N CYS A 392 -15.42 14.52 5.93
CA CYS A 392 -15.82 13.71 7.09
C CYS A 392 -16.00 12.22 6.73
N SER A 393 -16.41 11.89 5.50
CA SER A 393 -16.51 10.51 5.03
C SER A 393 -15.13 9.84 4.97
N VAL A 394 -14.12 10.57 4.49
CA VAL A 394 -12.73 10.10 4.46
C VAL A 394 -12.17 9.95 5.87
N PHE A 395 -12.39 10.92 6.75
CA PHE A 395 -11.96 10.85 8.16
C PHE A 395 -12.57 9.67 8.89
N ALA A 396 -13.87 9.42 8.67
CA ALA A 396 -14.57 8.28 9.25
C ALA A 396 -14.07 6.94 8.70
N THR A 397 -13.46 6.92 7.51
CA THR A 397 -12.86 5.72 6.92
C THR A 397 -11.48 5.46 7.53
N TYR A 398 -10.65 6.50 7.66
CA TYR A 398 -9.36 6.41 8.36
C TYR A 398 -9.54 5.96 9.82
N ALA A 399 -10.45 6.59 10.56
CA ALA A 399 -10.75 6.23 11.96
C ALA A 399 -11.24 4.77 12.10
N LEU A 400 -12.00 4.25 11.14
CA LEU A 400 -12.43 2.85 11.12
C LEU A 400 -11.27 1.89 10.79
N SER A 401 -10.34 2.28 9.91
CA SER A 401 -9.11 1.52 9.68
C SER A 401 -8.25 1.46 10.96
N CYS A 402 -8.20 2.55 11.73
CA CYS A 402 -7.51 2.59 13.02
C CYS A 402 -8.18 1.73 14.10
N SER A 403 -9.52 1.75 14.19
CA SER A 403 -10.24 0.96 15.19
C SER A 403 -10.03 -0.55 15.01
N LYS A 404 -9.86 -1.01 13.75
CA LYS A 404 -9.47 -2.39 13.44
C LYS A 404 -8.09 -2.78 13.98
N GLN A 405 -7.18 -1.81 14.10
CA GLN A 405 -5.89 -1.99 14.75
C GLN A 405 -5.96 -1.86 16.29
N GLY A 406 -7.18 -1.75 16.85
CA GLY A 406 -7.42 -1.55 18.28
C GLY A 406 -7.28 -0.11 18.74
N MET A 407 -7.13 0.85 17.83
CA MET A 407 -6.96 2.28 18.12
C MET A 407 -8.29 3.02 17.93
N VAL A 408 -9.08 3.12 18.99
CA VAL A 408 -10.35 3.84 19.01
C VAL A 408 -10.16 5.20 19.67
N PHE A 409 -10.59 6.28 19.02
CA PHE A 409 -10.47 7.65 19.54
C PHE A 409 -11.62 8.54 19.05
N GLU A 410 -12.01 9.49 19.90
CA GLU A 410 -13.05 10.48 19.60
C GLU A 410 -12.50 11.58 18.68
N TRP A 411 -12.90 11.60 17.42
CA TRP A 411 -12.35 12.51 16.40
C TRP A 411 -13.32 13.56 15.88
N ARG A 412 -14.63 13.34 16.03
CA ARG A 412 -15.66 14.12 15.34
C ARG A 412 -15.71 15.58 15.77
N GLU A 413 -15.60 15.84 17.07
CA GLU A 413 -15.57 17.20 17.61
C GLU A 413 -14.30 17.94 17.15
N ALA A 414 -13.14 17.32 17.37
CA ALA A 414 -11.84 17.85 16.95
C ALA A 414 -11.75 18.12 15.43
N SER A 415 -12.44 17.31 14.62
CA SER A 415 -12.48 17.48 13.17
C SER A 415 -13.67 18.30 12.67
N SER A 416 -14.43 18.96 13.55
CA SER A 416 -15.74 19.62 13.28
C SER A 416 -16.67 18.83 12.36
N CYS A 417 -16.60 17.51 12.45
CA CYS A 417 -17.54 16.55 11.88
C CYS A 417 -18.56 16.11 12.93
N GLU A 418 -18.94 17.04 13.81
CA GLU A 418 -19.81 16.81 14.95
C GLU A 418 -21.09 16.08 14.56
N VAL A 419 -21.45 15.12 15.39
CA VAL A 419 -22.72 14.42 15.38
C VAL A 419 -23.55 15.13 16.43
N THR A 420 -24.54 15.93 16.04
CA THR A 420 -25.37 16.67 16.99
C THR A 420 -26.30 15.71 17.73
N ARG A 421 -26.86 16.16 18.86
CA ARG A 421 -27.85 15.41 19.67
C ARG A 421 -29.14 15.04 18.89
N GLU A 422 -29.33 15.62 17.71
CA GLU A 422 -30.41 15.34 16.75
C GLU A 422 -30.05 14.18 15.80
N THR A 423 -28.84 13.61 15.86
CA THR A 423 -28.39 12.57 14.92
C THR A 423 -28.72 11.14 15.37
N CYS A 424 -28.99 10.95 16.66
CA CYS A 424 -29.41 9.67 17.23
C CYS A 424 -30.81 9.85 17.83
N GLU A 425 -31.82 9.41 17.10
CA GLU A 425 -33.23 9.48 17.52
C GLU A 425 -33.57 8.32 18.50
N ASP A 426 -34.74 8.37 19.12
CA ASP A 426 -35.33 7.27 19.91
C ASP A 426 -34.49 6.69 21.07
N GLY A 427 -33.72 7.56 21.73
CA GLY A 427 -32.97 7.21 22.95
C GLY A 427 -31.64 6.50 22.71
N MET A 428 -31.21 6.39 21.45
CA MET A 428 -29.88 5.88 21.09
C MET A 428 -28.74 6.82 21.51
N ILE A 429 -27.54 6.26 21.62
CA ILE A 429 -26.30 6.99 21.90
C ILE A 429 -25.28 6.78 20.77
N TRP A 430 -24.49 7.81 20.47
CA TRP A 430 -23.39 7.71 19.52
C TRP A 430 -22.23 6.92 20.12
N SER A 431 -21.61 6.03 19.33
CA SER A 431 -20.35 5.35 19.66
C SER A 431 -19.45 5.24 18.45
N GLU A 432 -18.15 5.52 18.59
CA GLU A 432 -17.13 5.18 17.56
C GLU A 432 -16.88 3.67 17.47
N CYS A 433 -17.35 2.90 18.46
CA CYS A 433 -17.18 1.46 18.56
C CYS A 433 -18.42 0.83 19.21
N ALA A 434 -19.54 0.80 18.47
CA ALA A 434 -20.74 0.11 18.92
C ALA A 434 -20.56 -1.40 18.86
N LYS A 435 -21.28 -2.13 19.72
CA LYS A 435 -21.40 -3.58 19.64
C LYS A 435 -22.12 -3.96 18.35
N SER A 436 -21.67 -5.04 17.72
CA SER A 436 -22.19 -5.49 16.44
C SER A 436 -23.05 -6.75 16.51
N CYS A 437 -23.02 -7.46 17.62
CA CYS A 437 -23.79 -8.68 17.85
C CYS A 437 -24.98 -8.41 18.77
N GLU A 438 -26.08 -9.13 18.54
CA GLU A 438 -27.31 -9.06 19.36
C GLU A 438 -27.82 -7.61 19.56
N ALA A 439 -27.57 -6.73 18.58
CA ALA A 439 -27.87 -5.30 18.66
C ALA A 439 -29.37 -4.99 18.53
N SER A 440 -30.17 -5.93 18.00
CA SER A 440 -31.61 -5.80 17.79
C SER A 440 -32.37 -7.04 18.26
N CYS A 441 -33.67 -6.88 18.55
CA CYS A 441 -34.56 -7.99 18.87
C CYS A 441 -34.60 -9.04 17.77
N GLY A 442 -34.51 -8.63 16.50
CA GLY A 442 -34.48 -9.56 15.39
C GLY A 442 -33.17 -10.33 15.28
N ALA A 443 -32.03 -9.71 15.58
CA ALA A 443 -30.75 -10.43 15.63
C ALA A 443 -30.76 -11.53 16.71
N ILE A 444 -31.39 -11.25 17.86
CA ILE A 444 -31.59 -12.23 18.93
C ILE A 444 -32.57 -13.32 18.50
N HIS A 445 -33.63 -12.97 17.77
CA HIS A 445 -34.65 -13.90 17.27
C HIS A 445 -34.07 -14.98 16.38
N GLU A 446 -33.33 -14.53 15.38
CA GLU A 446 -32.76 -15.37 14.34
C GLU A 446 -31.49 -16.11 14.80
N ALA A 447 -31.01 -15.82 16.02
CA ALA A 447 -29.80 -16.41 16.61
C ALA A 447 -28.59 -16.40 15.66
N ILE A 448 -28.43 -15.28 14.94
CA ILE A 448 -27.45 -15.12 13.86
C ILE A 448 -26.03 -15.33 14.43
N PRO A 449 -25.23 -16.29 13.91
CA PRO A 449 -23.84 -16.47 14.32
C PRO A 449 -23.05 -15.18 14.09
N CYS A 450 -22.53 -14.58 15.16
CA CYS A 450 -21.90 -13.27 15.08
C CYS A 450 -20.53 -13.25 15.75
N SER A 451 -19.56 -12.61 15.09
CA SER A 451 -18.31 -12.17 15.69
C SER A 451 -18.39 -10.67 15.98
N GLU A 452 -17.98 -10.26 17.19
CA GLU A 452 -17.99 -8.85 17.56
C GLU A 452 -16.98 -8.05 16.74
N GLU A 453 -17.45 -6.94 16.18
CA GLU A 453 -16.72 -6.00 15.36
C GLU A 453 -17.00 -4.58 15.84
N CYS A 454 -15.98 -3.72 15.74
CA CYS A 454 -16.10 -2.32 16.11
C CYS A 454 -16.74 -1.54 14.96
N VAL A 455 -17.99 -1.11 15.12
CA VAL A 455 -18.74 -0.38 14.08
C VAL A 455 -19.19 0.98 14.62
N PRO A 456 -18.82 2.11 13.99
CA PRO A 456 -19.26 3.42 14.45
C PRO A 456 -20.73 3.67 14.07
N GLY A 457 -21.49 4.32 14.95
CA GLY A 457 -22.89 4.69 14.70
C GLY A 457 -23.70 4.93 15.96
N CYS A 458 -24.99 5.24 15.80
CA CYS A 458 -25.90 5.26 16.94
C CYS A 458 -26.30 3.82 17.32
N THR A 459 -26.28 3.53 18.61
CA THR A 459 -26.59 2.22 19.18
C THR A 459 -27.40 2.37 20.47
N CYS A 460 -28.04 1.29 20.92
CA CYS A 460 -28.79 1.31 22.17
C CYS A 460 -27.86 1.30 23.39
N PRO A 461 -28.26 1.94 24.51
CA PRO A 461 -27.53 1.87 25.77
C PRO A 461 -27.38 0.43 26.28
N GLU A 462 -26.39 0.21 27.15
CA GLU A 462 -26.11 -1.11 27.72
C GLU A 462 -27.34 -1.72 28.41
N GLY A 463 -27.67 -2.97 28.07
CA GLY A 463 -28.84 -3.69 28.58
C GLY A 463 -30.13 -3.50 27.75
N GLN A 464 -30.09 -2.71 26.68
CA GLN A 464 -31.20 -2.53 25.74
C GLN A 464 -30.80 -2.95 24.32
N VAL A 465 -31.80 -3.28 23.50
CA VAL A 465 -31.65 -3.67 22.10
C VAL A 465 -32.68 -2.94 21.23
N LEU A 466 -32.37 -2.80 19.95
CA LEU A 466 -33.24 -2.12 19.00
C LEU A 466 -34.51 -2.94 18.72
N SER A 467 -35.68 -2.35 18.94
CA SER A 467 -36.97 -2.95 18.55
C SER A 467 -37.16 -2.88 17.03
N TYR A 468 -38.10 -3.66 16.52
CA TYR A 468 -38.44 -3.61 15.09
C TYR A 468 -39.09 -2.29 14.65
N GLU A 469 -39.58 -1.50 15.60
CA GLU A 469 -40.14 -0.17 15.38
C GLU A 469 -39.10 0.95 15.55
N GLY A 470 -37.83 0.62 15.81
CA GLY A 470 -36.72 1.58 15.87
C GLY A 470 -36.39 2.13 17.26
N SER A 471 -37.04 1.67 18.34
CA SER A 471 -36.82 2.17 19.70
C SER A 471 -36.01 1.19 20.57
N CYS A 472 -35.20 1.71 21.51
CA CYS A 472 -34.44 0.86 22.43
C CYS A 472 -35.34 0.27 23.54
N ILE A 473 -35.40 -1.07 23.64
CA ILE A 473 -36.18 -1.81 24.65
C ILE A 473 -35.32 -2.85 25.37
N ALA A 474 -35.81 -3.39 26.50
CA ALA A 474 -35.09 -4.47 27.19
C ALA A 474 -35.25 -5.80 26.44
N VAL A 475 -34.21 -6.63 26.46
CA VAL A 475 -34.15 -7.91 25.73
C VAL A 475 -35.32 -8.85 26.05
N GLN A 476 -35.82 -8.85 27.29
CA GLN A 476 -36.95 -9.68 27.69
C GLN A 476 -38.28 -9.31 27.03
N ASP A 477 -38.38 -8.10 26.47
CA ASP A 477 -39.60 -7.55 25.90
C ASP A 477 -39.63 -7.74 24.36
N CYS A 478 -38.66 -8.46 23.79
CA CYS A 478 -38.61 -8.74 22.36
C CYS A 478 -39.77 -9.67 21.91
N PRO A 479 -40.60 -9.24 20.94
CA PRO A 479 -41.67 -10.06 20.35
C PRO A 479 -41.15 -11.05 19.30
N CYS A 480 -41.87 -12.15 19.05
CA CYS A 480 -41.65 -13.05 17.90
C CYS A 480 -42.56 -12.67 16.73
N TYR A 481 -42.16 -13.04 15.51
CA TYR A 481 -42.99 -12.86 14.33
C TYR A 481 -43.08 -14.15 13.53
N PHE A 482 -44.24 -14.40 12.92
CA PHE A 482 -44.46 -15.53 12.03
C PHE A 482 -45.45 -15.12 10.93
N ASP A 483 -45.09 -15.35 9.66
CA ASP A 483 -45.89 -14.97 8.47
C ASP A 483 -46.46 -13.54 8.51
N GLY A 484 -45.63 -12.60 9.02
CA GLY A 484 -46.00 -11.18 9.15
C GLY A 484 -46.78 -10.80 10.42
N GLU A 485 -47.29 -11.76 11.20
CA GLU A 485 -48.07 -11.51 12.43
C GLU A 485 -47.17 -11.41 13.68
N LYS A 486 -47.54 -10.50 14.60
CA LYS A 486 -46.79 -10.20 15.85
C LYS A 486 -47.27 -11.08 16.99
N TYR A 487 -46.34 -11.79 17.63
CA TYR A 487 -46.60 -12.63 18.80
C TYR A 487 -45.82 -12.11 20.02
N LEU A 488 -46.54 -11.90 21.11
CA LEU A 488 -45.94 -11.47 22.37
C LEU A 488 -45.22 -12.65 23.05
N PRO A 489 -44.30 -12.36 23.99
CA PRO A 489 -43.63 -13.41 24.75
C PRO A 489 -44.65 -14.40 25.36
N SER A 490 -44.45 -15.70 25.12
CA SER A 490 -45.28 -16.86 25.53
C SER A 490 -46.50 -17.21 24.64
N GLU A 491 -46.62 -16.70 23.42
CA GLU A 491 -47.67 -17.10 22.45
C GLU A 491 -47.20 -18.23 21.49
N SER A 492 -48.12 -19.04 20.93
CA SER A 492 -47.81 -20.22 20.09
C SER A 492 -48.53 -20.25 18.72
N HIS A 493 -47.92 -20.91 17.71
CA HIS A 493 -48.36 -20.97 16.30
C HIS A 493 -48.02 -22.32 15.61
N MET A 494 -48.66 -22.70 14.48
CA MET A 494 -48.36 -23.92 13.70
C MET A 494 -47.72 -23.63 12.32
N LEU A 495 -46.59 -24.26 11.98
CA LEU A 495 -45.88 -24.14 10.70
C LEU A 495 -45.88 -25.49 9.94
N ASP A 496 -46.43 -25.53 8.73
CA ASP A 496 -46.66 -26.76 7.95
C ASP A 496 -47.42 -27.84 8.73
N CYS A 497 -46.71 -28.83 9.26
CA CYS A 497 -47.24 -29.87 10.14
C CYS A 497 -46.57 -29.87 11.53
N ASN A 498 -46.04 -28.71 11.95
CA ASN A 498 -45.27 -28.53 13.17
C ASN A 498 -45.85 -27.44 14.10
N VAL A 499 -45.65 -27.54 15.43
CA VAL A 499 -46.15 -26.59 16.46
C VAL A 499 -45.00 -25.81 17.11
N CYS A 500 -45.13 -24.48 17.27
CA CYS A 500 -44.10 -23.52 17.67
C CYS A 500 -44.51 -22.57 18.83
N GLU A 501 -43.65 -22.27 19.82
CA GLU A 501 -43.93 -21.31 20.93
C GLU A 501 -42.85 -20.20 21.08
N CYS A 502 -43.23 -18.95 21.43
CA CYS A 502 -42.35 -17.77 21.48
C CYS A 502 -41.75 -17.47 22.87
N HIS A 503 -40.42 -17.45 23.00
CA HIS A 503 -39.70 -17.11 24.25
C HIS A 503 -38.52 -16.18 24.01
N LYS A 504 -38.49 -15.00 24.66
CA LYS A 504 -37.42 -13.97 24.51
C LYS A 504 -37.14 -13.64 23.04
N GLY A 505 -38.21 -13.55 22.26
CA GLY A 505 -38.11 -13.40 20.83
C GLY A 505 -37.58 -14.63 20.10
N LYS A 506 -37.71 -15.89 20.55
CA LYS A 506 -37.33 -17.11 19.78
C LYS A 506 -38.48 -18.12 19.68
N TRP A 507 -38.61 -18.82 18.55
CA TRP A 507 -39.60 -19.90 18.36
C TRP A 507 -39.04 -21.28 18.72
N GLU A 508 -39.84 -22.12 19.39
CA GLU A 508 -39.51 -23.52 19.69
C GLU A 508 -40.52 -24.46 18.99
N CYS A 509 -40.10 -25.17 17.90
CA CYS A 509 -40.96 -25.91 16.94
C CYS A 509 -40.77 -27.45 16.85
N THR A 510 -41.68 -28.20 16.18
CA THR A 510 -41.54 -29.64 15.78
C THR A 510 -41.10 -29.84 14.29
N ASP A 511 -40.89 -31.06 13.71
CA ASP A 511 -40.20 -31.26 12.38
C ASP A 511 -40.77 -32.38 11.41
N ASN A 512 -41.10 -32.12 10.10
CA ASN A 512 -41.74 -33.05 9.09
C ASN A 512 -41.66 -32.57 7.56
N PHE A 513 -41.78 -33.42 6.49
CA PHE A 513 -41.30 -33.17 5.05
C PHE A 513 -42.24 -33.54 3.81
N CYS A 514 -42.22 -32.88 2.58
CA CYS A 514 -43.01 -33.20 1.31
C CYS A 514 -42.57 -32.60 -0.14
N PRO A 515 -42.54 -33.34 -1.32
CA PRO A 515 -42.30 -32.79 -2.74
C PRO A 515 -42.90 -33.55 -4.04
N VAL A 516 -42.90 -33.02 -5.35
CA VAL A 516 -42.79 -33.69 -6.77
C VAL A 516 -42.65 -32.75 -8.10
N SER A 517 -42.23 -33.22 -9.35
CA SER A 517 -41.76 -32.56 -10.68
C SER A 517 -42.21 -33.11 -12.15
N GLU A 518 -41.62 -32.67 -13.37
CA GLU A 518 -41.32 -33.33 -14.78
C GLU A 518 -41.34 -32.55 -16.23
N GLU A 519 -40.78 -33.10 -17.40
CA GLU A 519 -39.99 -32.56 -18.65
C GLU A 519 -40.39 -32.74 -20.25
N CYS A 520 -39.47 -32.98 -21.29
CA CYS A 520 -39.09 -32.18 -22.57
C CYS A 520 -38.48 -32.74 -23.96
N LYS A 521 -38.14 -31.91 -25.03
CA LYS A 521 -37.56 -32.25 -26.41
C LYS A 521 -36.06 -31.88 -26.74
N GLU A 522 -35.48 -32.41 -27.85
CA GLU A 522 -34.05 -32.64 -28.22
C GLU A 522 -33.13 -31.49 -28.76
N ASN A 523 -31.82 -31.56 -28.43
CA ASN A 523 -30.75 -30.52 -28.35
C ASN A 523 -31.11 -29.20 -27.68
N GLU A 524 -32.35 -29.19 -27.28
CA GLU A 524 -32.89 -28.39 -26.25
C GLU A 524 -33.32 -29.27 -25.06
N GLU A 525 -33.86 -28.61 -24.07
CA GLU A 525 -34.76 -29.14 -23.06
C GLU A 525 -35.91 -28.14 -22.89
N PHE A 526 -37.10 -28.61 -22.54
CA PHE A 526 -38.36 -27.88 -22.39
C PHE A 526 -38.51 -27.46 -20.93
N VAL A 527 -38.00 -26.30 -20.64
CA VAL A 527 -38.15 -25.77 -19.29
C VAL A 527 -39.59 -25.26 -19.15
N LYS A 528 -40.27 -25.60 -18.03
CA LYS A 528 -41.62 -25.07 -17.71
C LYS A 528 -41.64 -23.55 -17.70
N CYS A 529 -40.46 -22.93 -17.56
CA CYS A 529 -40.17 -21.53 -17.81
C CYS A 529 -38.89 -21.37 -18.61
N LYS A 530 -39.01 -20.75 -19.77
CA LYS A 530 -37.87 -20.35 -20.58
C LYS A 530 -37.08 -19.23 -19.88
N TRP A 531 -35.75 -19.28 -19.98
CA TRP A 531 -34.81 -18.30 -19.44
C TRP A 531 -34.93 -16.97 -20.20
N GLU A 532 -34.77 -15.82 -19.52
CA GLU A 532 -34.95 -14.49 -20.11
C GLU A 532 -33.76 -14.09 -21.02
N GLU A 533 -32.54 -14.59 -20.74
CA GLU A 533 -31.32 -14.41 -21.56
C GLU A 533 -30.52 -15.73 -21.66
N GLN A 534 -29.91 -16.03 -22.83
CA GLN A 534 -29.13 -17.24 -23.09
C GLN A 534 -27.61 -17.01 -22.94
N ILE A 535 -26.86 -18.05 -22.57
CA ILE A 535 -25.39 -18.02 -22.43
C ILE A 535 -24.73 -17.92 -23.81
N THR A 536 -23.80 -16.98 -24.00
CA THR A 536 -23.13 -16.71 -25.28
C THR A 536 -21.61 -16.80 -25.14
N CYS A 537 -20.89 -16.79 -26.27
CA CYS A 537 -19.42 -16.72 -26.29
C CYS A 537 -18.85 -15.51 -25.49
N PHE A 538 -19.64 -14.44 -25.32
CA PHE A 538 -19.27 -13.24 -24.59
C PHE A 538 -19.70 -13.26 -23.11
N SER A 539 -20.66 -14.10 -22.73
CA SER A 539 -21.18 -14.16 -21.35
C SER A 539 -20.78 -15.43 -20.58
N MET A 540 -20.17 -16.42 -21.25
CA MET A 540 -19.82 -17.76 -20.70
C MET A 540 -18.89 -17.80 -19.47
N HIS A 541 -18.25 -16.69 -19.11
CA HIS A 541 -17.31 -16.54 -17.98
C HIS A 541 -17.93 -15.74 -16.81
N LEU A 542 -19.22 -15.42 -16.92
CA LEU A 542 -20.06 -14.88 -15.84
C LEU A 542 -20.74 -16.06 -15.12
N PRO A 543 -21.02 -15.99 -13.80
CA PRO A 543 -21.86 -16.97 -13.14
C PRO A 543 -23.26 -16.88 -13.74
N HIS A 544 -23.75 -17.98 -14.29
CA HIS A 544 -25.14 -18.11 -14.66
C HIS A 544 -25.81 -18.87 -13.52
N ASP A 545 -26.61 -18.19 -12.71
CA ASP A 545 -27.57 -18.89 -11.86
C ASP A 545 -28.58 -19.61 -12.77
N GLU A 546 -29.14 -20.74 -12.30
CA GLU A 546 -30.43 -21.21 -12.81
C GLU A 546 -31.34 -19.98 -12.92
N PRO A 547 -31.70 -19.52 -14.11
CA PRO A 547 -32.34 -18.24 -14.23
C PRO A 547 -33.73 -18.31 -13.68
N THR A 548 -34.06 -17.22 -13.02
CA THR A 548 -35.37 -16.96 -12.47
C THR A 548 -36.43 -17.10 -13.53
N LYS A 549 -37.35 -18.05 -13.29
CA LYS A 549 -38.69 -18.11 -13.85
C LYS A 549 -39.29 -16.69 -13.96
N PRO A 550 -39.51 -16.11 -15.15
CA PRO A 550 -40.22 -14.84 -15.29
C PRO A 550 -41.58 -14.88 -14.59
N GLU A 551 -42.01 -13.75 -14.02
CA GLU A 551 -43.34 -13.57 -13.36
C GLU A 551 -44.50 -14.01 -14.25
N HIS A 552 -44.30 -13.97 -15.58
CA HIS A 552 -45.16 -14.61 -16.58
C HIS A 552 -44.36 -15.65 -17.38
N CYS A 553 -44.59 -16.89 -16.98
CA CYS A 553 -43.83 -18.03 -17.44
C CYS A 553 -44.32 -18.53 -18.81
N ILE A 554 -43.52 -18.35 -19.87
CA ILE A 554 -43.79 -18.92 -21.19
C ILE A 554 -43.01 -20.24 -21.30
N SER A 555 -43.73 -21.35 -21.47
CA SER A 555 -43.11 -22.67 -21.64
C SER A 555 -42.49 -22.81 -23.03
N GLY A 556 -41.28 -23.38 -23.11
CA GLY A 556 -40.54 -23.50 -24.37
C GLY A 556 -39.17 -24.15 -24.19
N CYS A 557 -38.47 -24.33 -25.31
CA CYS A 557 -37.20 -25.05 -25.36
C CYS A 557 -35.96 -24.12 -25.31
N GLN A 558 -34.82 -24.59 -24.77
CA GLN A 558 -33.53 -23.87 -24.63
C GLN A 558 -32.30 -24.76 -24.97
N CYS A 559 -31.15 -24.20 -25.42
CA CYS A 559 -29.94 -25.00 -25.76
C CYS A 559 -29.54 -25.95 -24.62
N LYS A 560 -29.20 -27.21 -24.96
CA LYS A 560 -28.71 -28.20 -24.00
C LYS A 560 -27.41 -27.78 -23.31
N GLU A 561 -27.22 -28.33 -22.12
CA GLU A 561 -25.99 -28.25 -21.35
C GLU A 561 -24.73 -28.59 -22.18
N GLY A 562 -23.70 -27.75 -22.09
CA GLY A 562 -22.44 -27.87 -22.83
C GLY A 562 -22.31 -27.02 -24.09
N PHE A 563 -23.38 -26.35 -24.51
CA PHE A 563 -23.39 -25.47 -25.69
C PHE A 563 -23.69 -24.01 -25.30
N VAL A 564 -23.09 -23.05 -26.01
CA VAL A 564 -23.29 -21.61 -25.86
C VAL A 564 -23.73 -21.02 -27.20
N LEU A 565 -24.59 -20.00 -27.18
CA LEU A 565 -25.08 -19.34 -28.39
C LEU A 565 -23.98 -18.44 -28.97
N ASP A 566 -23.53 -18.70 -30.20
CA ASP A 566 -22.66 -17.77 -30.92
C ASP A 566 -23.50 -16.66 -31.55
N GLU A 567 -23.41 -15.45 -30.97
CA GLU A 567 -24.19 -14.28 -31.37
C GLU A 567 -23.90 -13.79 -32.80
N ASN A 568 -22.79 -14.24 -33.41
CA ASN A 568 -22.47 -13.90 -34.80
C ASN A 568 -23.15 -14.84 -35.81
N SER A 569 -23.49 -16.07 -35.43
CA SER A 569 -24.02 -17.11 -36.34
C SER A 569 -25.44 -17.60 -36.00
N GLY A 570 -25.88 -17.46 -34.74
CA GLY A 570 -27.22 -17.86 -34.30
C GLY A 570 -27.39 -19.36 -34.02
N GLU A 571 -26.30 -20.11 -33.90
CA GLU A 571 -26.29 -21.56 -33.60
C GLU A 571 -25.74 -21.83 -32.18
N CYS A 572 -26.17 -22.90 -31.51
CA CYS A 572 -25.55 -23.34 -30.25
C CYS A 572 -24.22 -24.07 -30.57
N VAL A 573 -23.06 -23.50 -30.18
CA VAL A 573 -21.68 -23.99 -30.44
C VAL A 573 -20.96 -24.41 -29.14
N THR A 574 -19.76 -24.99 -29.22
CA THR A 574 -18.96 -25.40 -28.04
C THR A 574 -18.06 -24.26 -27.53
N LYS A 575 -17.66 -24.34 -26.26
CA LYS A 575 -16.91 -23.30 -25.54
C LYS A 575 -15.52 -22.98 -26.12
N GLU A 576 -14.90 -23.94 -26.81
CA GLU A 576 -13.54 -23.85 -27.35
C GLU A 576 -13.44 -23.01 -28.65
N GLY A 577 -14.56 -22.48 -29.15
CA GLY A 577 -14.62 -21.65 -30.36
C GLY A 577 -14.39 -20.14 -30.17
N CYS A 578 -14.06 -19.67 -28.95
CA CYS A 578 -14.06 -18.24 -28.57
C CYS A 578 -12.66 -17.51 -28.68
N PRO A 579 -12.56 -16.20 -29.04
CA PRO A 579 -11.29 -15.44 -29.21
C PRO A 579 -10.77 -14.63 -27.96
N CYS A 580 -9.48 -14.19 -27.90
CA CYS A 580 -8.86 -13.38 -26.79
C CYS A 580 -8.57 -11.89 -27.14
N VAL A 581 -8.30 -11.00 -26.14
CA VAL A 581 -8.00 -9.54 -26.31
C VAL A 581 -6.92 -9.03 -25.33
N TYR A 582 -6.00 -8.12 -25.74
CA TYR A 582 -5.03 -7.38 -24.89
C TYR A 582 -4.60 -6.04 -25.52
N GLY A 583 -4.51 -4.95 -24.73
CA GLY A 583 -3.98 -3.64 -25.18
C GLY A 583 -4.73 -3.05 -26.38
N GLY A 584 -6.06 -3.19 -26.42
CA GLY A 584 -6.91 -2.74 -27.53
C GLY A 584 -6.85 -3.61 -28.80
N ARG A 585 -6.19 -4.78 -28.78
CA ARG A 585 -6.05 -5.70 -29.93
C ARG A 585 -6.62 -7.09 -29.62
N SER A 586 -7.27 -7.73 -30.61
CA SER A 586 -7.78 -9.11 -30.53
C SER A 586 -6.80 -10.14 -31.08
N TYR A 587 -6.73 -11.32 -30.45
CA TYR A 587 -5.82 -12.43 -30.71
C TYR A 587 -6.60 -13.73 -30.91
N LYS A 588 -6.14 -14.55 -31.87
CA LYS A 588 -6.75 -15.86 -32.17
C LYS A 588 -6.18 -16.96 -31.27
N GLU A 589 -6.89 -18.09 -31.21
CA GLU A 589 -6.44 -19.31 -30.53
C GLU A 589 -4.99 -19.64 -30.91
N GLY A 590 -4.14 -19.81 -29.91
CA GLY A 590 -2.72 -20.13 -30.05
C GLY A 590 -1.77 -18.95 -30.27
N GLU A 591 -2.26 -17.71 -30.46
CA GLU A 591 -1.39 -16.52 -30.60
C GLU A 591 -0.74 -16.12 -29.25
N GLU A 592 0.48 -15.58 -29.32
CA GLU A 592 1.31 -15.24 -28.15
C GLU A 592 1.58 -13.74 -28.01
N MET A 593 1.77 -13.30 -26.76
CA MET A 593 2.24 -11.96 -26.37
C MET A 593 3.25 -12.01 -25.22
N ARG A 594 3.95 -10.90 -24.96
CA ARG A 594 4.87 -10.75 -23.81
C ARG A 594 4.37 -9.70 -22.82
N LYS A 595 4.39 -10.04 -21.53
CA LYS A 595 4.11 -9.15 -20.40
C LYS A 595 5.27 -9.23 -19.40
N ASN A 596 5.99 -8.12 -19.21
CA ASN A 596 7.25 -8.09 -18.45
C ASN A 596 8.24 -9.17 -18.91
N CYS A 597 8.65 -10.09 -18.02
CA CYS A 597 9.51 -11.22 -18.32
C CYS A 597 8.73 -12.51 -18.67
N ASN A 598 7.40 -12.46 -18.65
CA ASN A 598 6.50 -13.59 -18.87
C ASN A 598 5.97 -13.64 -20.32
N THR A 599 5.71 -14.84 -20.82
CA THR A 599 5.11 -15.09 -22.15
C THR A 599 3.70 -15.65 -21.96
N CYS A 600 2.73 -15.11 -22.70
CA CYS A 600 1.31 -15.44 -22.57
C CYS A 600 0.74 -15.92 -23.90
N GLN A 601 -0.04 -17.00 -23.89
CA GLN A 601 -0.69 -17.59 -25.07
C GLN A 601 -2.22 -17.58 -24.92
N CYS A 602 -2.94 -17.26 -25.99
CA CYS A 602 -4.40 -17.33 -26.06
C CYS A 602 -4.85 -18.80 -26.16
N VAL A 603 -5.59 -19.27 -25.16
CA VAL A 603 -6.15 -20.63 -25.11
C VAL A 603 -7.59 -20.57 -24.60
N GLY A 604 -8.55 -20.89 -25.45
CA GLY A 604 -9.98 -20.96 -25.11
C GLY A 604 -10.57 -19.61 -24.65
N GLY A 605 -10.17 -18.51 -25.28
CA GLY A 605 -10.60 -17.16 -24.90
C GLY A 605 -9.90 -16.56 -23.68
N MET A 606 -8.92 -17.25 -23.08
CA MET A 606 -8.15 -16.79 -21.91
C MET A 606 -6.65 -16.71 -22.20
N TRP A 607 -5.92 -15.87 -21.45
CA TRP A 607 -4.45 -15.83 -21.49
C TRP A 607 -3.84 -16.83 -20.49
N THR A 608 -2.95 -17.70 -20.99
CA THR A 608 -2.10 -18.56 -20.15
C THR A 608 -0.67 -18.04 -20.16
N CYS A 609 -0.19 -17.50 -19.03
CA CYS A 609 1.13 -16.90 -18.89
C CYS A 609 2.11 -17.77 -18.08
N THR A 610 3.42 -17.61 -18.31
CA THR A 610 4.44 -18.11 -17.38
C THR A 610 4.41 -17.33 -16.06
N ASP A 611 4.77 -17.98 -14.96
CA ASP A 611 4.82 -17.39 -13.61
C ASP A 611 6.27 -17.23 -13.12
N LYS A 612 6.95 -16.18 -13.61
CA LYS A 612 8.30 -15.83 -13.17
C LYS A 612 8.26 -14.50 -12.42
N ILE A 613 8.89 -14.47 -11.24
CA ILE A 613 9.19 -13.22 -10.52
C ILE A 613 10.21 -12.44 -11.35
N CYS A 614 9.74 -11.34 -11.95
CA CYS A 614 10.57 -10.48 -12.79
C CYS A 614 11.49 -9.60 -11.94
N GLN A 615 12.59 -9.13 -12.52
CA GLN A 615 13.54 -8.22 -11.88
C GLN A 615 12.82 -7.00 -11.26
N GLY A 616 13.07 -6.74 -9.98
CA GLY A 616 12.57 -5.56 -9.27
C GLY A 616 13.49 -4.36 -9.47
N GLU A 617 12.91 -3.16 -9.56
CA GLU A 617 13.65 -1.89 -9.69
C GLU A 617 13.19 -0.90 -8.61
N CYS A 618 14.13 -0.43 -7.79
CA CYS A 618 13.91 0.68 -6.85
C CYS A 618 14.53 1.95 -7.44
N HIS A 619 13.77 3.04 -7.44
CA HIS A 619 14.18 4.31 -8.02
C HIS A 619 14.35 5.37 -6.94
N ALA A 620 15.50 6.03 -6.95
CA ALA A 620 15.77 7.21 -6.15
C ALA A 620 16.25 8.34 -7.07
N TYR A 621 15.48 9.42 -7.19
CA TYR A 621 15.91 10.58 -7.98
C TYR A 621 15.81 11.88 -7.18
N GLY A 622 16.79 12.76 -7.39
CA GLY A 622 16.91 13.96 -6.58
C GLY A 622 17.07 13.68 -5.08
N ALA A 623 17.47 12.47 -4.66
CA ALA A 623 17.57 12.01 -3.26
C ALA A 623 16.31 12.07 -2.36
N THR A 624 15.28 12.80 -2.75
CA THR A 624 14.05 13.00 -1.99
C THR A 624 12.92 12.11 -2.46
N HIS A 625 12.91 11.68 -3.73
CA HIS A 625 11.86 10.85 -4.31
C HIS A 625 12.31 9.39 -4.34
N ILE A 626 11.57 8.52 -3.66
CA ILE A 626 11.82 7.08 -3.64
C ILE A 626 10.57 6.35 -4.15
N THR A 627 10.80 5.42 -5.06
CA THR A 627 9.85 4.38 -5.44
C THR A 627 10.50 3.04 -5.11
N THR A 628 9.87 2.27 -4.22
CA THR A 628 10.36 0.98 -3.75
C THR A 628 10.31 -0.09 -4.84
N PHE A 629 10.82 -1.28 -4.55
CA PHE A 629 10.78 -2.41 -5.48
C PHE A 629 9.35 -2.83 -5.86
N ASP A 630 8.40 -2.64 -4.93
CA ASP A 630 6.99 -3.00 -5.09
C ASP A 630 6.13 -1.76 -5.45
N GLY A 631 6.77 -0.66 -5.87
CA GLY A 631 6.08 0.50 -6.45
C GLY A 631 5.57 1.56 -5.47
N HIS A 632 5.73 1.37 -4.16
CA HIS A 632 5.35 2.37 -3.15
C HIS A 632 6.17 3.65 -3.32
N TYR A 633 5.50 4.78 -3.52
CA TYR A 633 6.14 6.07 -3.67
C TYR A 633 6.02 6.92 -2.41
N TYR A 634 7.15 7.47 -1.96
CA TYR A 634 7.18 8.43 -0.86
C TYR A 634 8.32 9.43 -1.04
N LYS A 635 8.31 10.48 -0.21
CA LYS A 635 9.40 11.47 -0.19
C LYS A 635 9.69 11.99 1.20
N PHE A 636 10.94 12.36 1.43
CA PHE A 636 11.44 13.00 2.65
C PHE A 636 12.71 13.79 2.33
N GLY A 637 13.12 14.68 3.24
CA GLY A 637 14.29 15.52 3.05
C GLY A 637 15.14 15.60 4.29
N GLN A 638 16.40 15.16 4.19
CA GLN A 638 17.42 15.38 5.20
C GLN A 638 18.79 14.99 4.65
N ASP A 639 19.81 15.82 4.92
CA ASP A 639 21.19 15.55 4.54
C ASP A 639 21.78 14.49 5.46
N CYS A 640 21.95 13.29 4.92
CA CYS A 640 22.49 12.13 5.61
C CYS A 640 22.88 11.06 4.57
N GLU A 641 23.54 10.01 5.03
CA GLU A 641 23.67 8.79 4.25
C GLU A 641 22.54 7.82 4.64
N TYR A 642 21.94 7.14 3.66
CA TYR A 642 20.81 6.23 3.89
C TYR A 642 21.03 4.88 3.21
N VAL A 643 20.59 3.81 3.85
CA VAL A 643 20.51 2.48 3.23
C VAL A 643 19.33 2.43 2.27
N LEU A 644 19.58 2.31 0.96
CA LEU A 644 18.54 2.04 -0.02
C LEU A 644 18.07 0.60 0.06
N ALA A 645 18.99 -0.35 -0.03
CA ALA A 645 18.69 -1.76 0.05
C ALA A 645 19.86 -2.52 0.67
N LYS A 646 19.57 -3.41 1.60
CA LYS A 646 20.52 -4.39 2.13
C LYS A 646 19.89 -5.76 2.23
N SER A 647 20.72 -6.79 2.21
CA SER A 647 20.30 -8.18 2.41
C SER A 647 19.86 -8.44 3.85
N THR A 648 18.81 -9.26 4.03
CA THR A 648 18.43 -9.81 5.34
C THR A 648 19.33 -11.00 5.74
N GLU A 649 19.25 -11.45 7.00
CA GLU A 649 20.00 -12.62 7.49
C GLU A 649 19.65 -13.92 6.74
N ASP A 650 18.45 -14.01 6.16
CA ASP A 650 17.97 -15.16 5.38
C ASP A 650 18.48 -15.15 3.91
N ASN A 651 19.15 -14.09 3.49
CA ASN A 651 19.70 -13.97 2.16
C ASN A 651 21.08 -14.63 2.10
N MET A 652 21.28 -15.52 1.12
CA MET A 652 22.57 -16.21 0.93
C MET A 652 23.69 -15.24 0.49
N HIS A 653 23.32 -14.09 -0.07
CA HIS A 653 24.26 -13.08 -0.55
C HIS A 653 24.13 -11.83 0.30
N ASN A 654 25.25 -11.41 0.91
CA ASN A 654 25.29 -10.23 1.74
C ASN A 654 25.69 -9.00 0.90
N PHE A 655 24.82 -7.99 0.85
CA PHE A 655 25.08 -6.74 0.14
C PHE A 655 24.40 -5.55 0.80
N ARG A 656 24.93 -4.35 0.54
CA ARG A 656 24.35 -3.07 0.95
C ARG A 656 24.54 -2.03 -0.16
N VAL A 657 23.49 -1.31 -0.49
CA VAL A 657 23.51 -0.12 -1.34
C VAL A 657 23.07 1.08 -0.50
N SER A 658 23.91 2.10 -0.37
CA SER A 658 23.61 3.34 0.34
C SER A 658 23.76 4.57 -0.54
N ILE A 659 23.01 5.62 -0.24
CA ILE A 659 23.10 6.93 -0.91
C ILE A 659 23.47 8.02 0.07
N THR A 660 24.34 8.93 -0.34
CA THR A 660 24.70 10.12 0.45
C THR A 660 23.99 11.34 -0.11
N ASN A 661 23.13 11.94 0.71
CA ASN A 661 22.32 13.09 0.34
C ASN A 661 22.92 14.38 0.90
N VAL A 662 22.98 15.43 0.07
CA VAL A 662 23.48 16.76 0.47
C VAL A 662 22.49 17.85 0.07
N PRO A 663 22.45 19.00 0.78
CA PRO A 663 21.58 20.11 0.40
C PRO A 663 21.87 20.59 -1.03
N CYS A 664 20.82 20.76 -1.84
CA CYS A 664 20.92 21.27 -3.21
C CYS A 664 19.79 22.24 -3.59
N GLY A 665 18.88 22.53 -2.66
CA GLY A 665 17.77 23.45 -2.86
C GLY A 665 17.37 24.11 -1.54
N SER A 666 16.25 24.81 -1.57
CA SER A 666 15.62 25.35 -0.37
C SER A 666 14.69 24.32 0.28
N PHE A 667 14.20 24.63 1.49
CA PHE A 667 13.10 23.89 2.13
C PHE A 667 13.36 22.39 2.37
N GLY A 668 14.58 22.02 2.76
CA GLY A 668 14.93 20.63 3.07
C GLY A 668 15.19 19.75 1.83
N THR A 669 15.19 20.33 0.64
CA THR A 669 15.51 19.61 -0.61
C THR A 669 16.98 19.23 -0.64
N VAL A 670 17.24 17.93 -0.73
CA VAL A 670 18.56 17.33 -0.86
C VAL A 670 18.73 16.74 -2.25
N CYS A 671 19.96 16.44 -2.66
CA CYS A 671 20.28 15.72 -3.89
C CYS A 671 21.33 14.66 -3.57
N SER A 672 21.33 13.55 -4.31
CA SER A 672 22.32 12.49 -4.10
C SER A 672 23.68 12.95 -4.61
N LYS A 673 24.70 12.86 -3.75
CA LYS A 673 26.10 13.19 -4.05
C LYS A 673 26.90 11.96 -4.46
N SER A 674 26.65 10.84 -3.80
CA SER A 674 27.35 9.58 -4.03
C SER A 674 26.45 8.39 -3.72
N VAL A 675 26.79 7.27 -4.33
CA VAL A 675 26.20 5.96 -4.05
C VAL A 675 27.31 4.99 -3.72
N THR A 676 27.14 4.23 -2.64
CA THR A 676 28.11 3.23 -2.18
C THR A 676 27.46 1.86 -2.26
N MET A 677 28.18 0.90 -2.84
CA MET A 677 27.78 -0.49 -2.93
C MET A 677 28.81 -1.36 -2.21
N ILE A 678 28.35 -2.20 -1.30
CA ILE A 678 29.17 -3.15 -0.53
C ILE A 678 28.66 -4.55 -0.80
N ILE A 679 29.58 -5.48 -1.02
CA ILE A 679 29.27 -6.90 -1.22
C ILE A 679 30.19 -7.73 -0.34
N ASN A 680 29.62 -8.75 0.29
CA ASN A 680 30.34 -9.74 1.05
C ASN A 680 30.05 -11.15 0.49
N TYR A 681 31.11 -11.80 0.01
CA TYR A 681 31.06 -13.14 -0.61
C TYR A 681 31.28 -14.30 0.39
N GLY A 682 31.14 -14.05 1.70
CA GLY A 682 31.45 -15.03 2.74
C GLY A 682 32.93 -15.11 3.10
N THR A 683 33.73 -14.11 2.70
CA THR A 683 35.13 -13.90 3.10
C THR A 683 35.23 -12.86 4.23
N PRO A 684 36.35 -12.78 4.97
CA PRO A 684 36.55 -11.74 5.99
C PRO A 684 36.55 -10.31 5.43
N ASP A 685 36.94 -10.15 4.17
CA ASP A 685 37.07 -8.86 3.52
C ASP A 685 35.78 -8.50 2.75
N GLU A 686 35.23 -7.32 3.02
CA GLU A 686 34.13 -6.72 2.27
C GLU A 686 34.67 -5.92 1.07
N GLU A 687 34.01 -6.05 -0.08
CA GLU A 687 34.33 -5.24 -1.25
C GLU A 687 33.41 -4.02 -1.32
N THR A 688 34.02 -2.83 -1.32
CA THR A 688 33.31 -1.54 -1.33
C THR A 688 33.61 -0.78 -2.62
N LEU A 689 32.55 -0.32 -3.29
CA LEU A 689 32.61 0.59 -4.43
C LEU A 689 31.80 1.86 -4.13
N THR A 690 32.46 3.03 -4.17
CA THR A 690 31.79 4.32 -4.02
C THR A 690 31.87 5.12 -5.31
N LEU A 691 30.71 5.45 -5.87
CA LEU A 691 30.57 6.32 -7.03
C LEU A 691 30.22 7.73 -6.57
N VAL A 692 31.02 8.72 -6.99
CA VAL A 692 30.86 10.12 -6.58
C VAL A 692 30.56 10.98 -7.80
N ARG A 693 29.52 11.83 -7.71
CA ARG A 693 29.14 12.76 -8.78
C ARG A 693 30.34 13.60 -9.23
N GLY A 694 30.55 13.65 -10.55
CA GLY A 694 31.66 14.38 -11.18
C GLY A 694 33.03 13.67 -11.15
N LYS A 695 33.16 12.51 -10.49
CA LYS A 695 34.38 11.69 -10.54
C LYS A 695 34.25 10.59 -11.60
N ARG A 696 35.41 10.12 -12.09
CA ARG A 696 35.45 8.95 -13.00
C ARG A 696 35.11 7.69 -12.21
N VAL A 697 34.42 6.76 -12.87
CA VAL A 697 34.13 5.43 -12.32
C VAL A 697 35.38 4.57 -12.49
N GLU A 698 35.94 4.12 -11.37
CA GLU A 698 37.12 3.26 -11.33
C GLU A 698 36.75 1.96 -10.63
N ILE A 699 36.99 0.82 -11.30
CA ILE A 699 36.75 -0.52 -10.77
C ILE A 699 38.07 -1.30 -10.75
N SER A 700 38.36 -1.94 -9.63
CA SER A 700 39.53 -2.80 -9.46
C SER A 700 39.42 -4.03 -10.35
N ARG A 701 40.49 -4.40 -11.07
CA ARG A 701 40.49 -5.53 -12.03
C ARG A 701 40.10 -6.89 -11.43
N ASN A 702 40.19 -7.05 -10.11
CA ASN A 702 39.88 -8.30 -9.39
C ASN A 702 38.69 -8.15 -8.44
N SER A 703 37.88 -7.09 -8.56
CA SER A 703 36.66 -6.96 -7.75
C SER A 703 35.50 -7.78 -8.32
N GLY A 704 34.53 -8.14 -7.47
CA GLY A 704 33.24 -8.69 -7.86
C GLY A 704 32.32 -7.74 -8.63
N PHE A 705 32.71 -6.47 -8.78
CA PHE A 705 32.02 -5.47 -9.58
C PHE A 705 32.48 -5.46 -11.03
N SER A 706 31.53 -5.26 -11.95
CA SER A 706 31.80 -4.96 -13.35
C SER A 706 31.05 -3.71 -13.79
N ALA A 707 31.70 -2.81 -14.54
CA ALA A 707 31.05 -1.61 -15.06
C ALA A 707 30.79 -1.77 -16.56
N ARG A 708 29.56 -1.46 -16.97
CA ARG A 708 29.22 -1.18 -18.36
C ARG A 708 28.62 0.21 -18.49
N PHE A 709 28.92 0.86 -19.61
CA PHE A 709 28.48 2.22 -19.89
C PHE A 709 27.51 2.19 -21.07
N ALA A 710 26.29 2.69 -20.88
CA ALA A 710 25.32 2.83 -21.97
C ALA A 710 24.66 4.22 -21.91
N GLY A 711 24.99 5.05 -22.90
CA GLY A 711 24.50 6.42 -22.97
C GLY A 711 24.92 7.26 -21.75
N LEU A 712 23.91 7.83 -21.07
CA LEU A 712 24.11 8.62 -19.85
C LEU A 712 24.32 7.74 -18.60
N TYR A 713 23.97 6.47 -18.64
CA TYR A 713 24.02 5.60 -17.48
C TYR A 713 25.32 4.82 -17.40
N VAL A 714 25.78 4.63 -16.16
CA VAL A 714 26.71 3.55 -15.80
C VAL A 714 25.91 2.46 -15.09
N PHE A 715 26.22 1.21 -15.39
CA PHE A 715 25.67 0.05 -14.71
C PHE A 715 26.82 -0.67 -14.02
N ILE A 716 26.68 -0.88 -12.72
CA ILE A 716 27.56 -1.72 -11.94
C ILE A 716 26.84 -3.04 -11.74
N ASP A 717 27.27 -4.06 -12.47
CA ASP A 717 26.71 -5.40 -12.35
C ASP A 717 27.56 -6.25 -11.41
N THR A 718 26.87 -7.15 -10.73
CA THR A 718 27.46 -8.11 -9.78
C THR A 718 27.04 -9.52 -10.16
N ASN A 719 27.84 -10.51 -9.78
CA ASN A 719 27.51 -11.93 -9.97
C ASN A 719 26.38 -12.43 -9.06
N ILE A 720 25.98 -11.66 -8.04
CA ILE A 720 24.85 -12.00 -7.16
C ILE A 720 23.51 -11.51 -7.71
N GLY A 721 23.47 -10.85 -8.87
CA GLY A 721 22.20 -10.41 -9.47
C GLY A 721 21.68 -9.08 -8.93
N VAL A 722 22.55 -8.27 -8.31
CA VAL A 722 22.28 -6.88 -7.94
C VAL A 722 22.98 -5.96 -8.92
N THR A 723 22.24 -5.05 -9.55
CA THR A 723 22.78 -4.06 -10.50
C THR A 723 22.45 -2.65 -10.02
N LEU A 724 23.46 -1.80 -9.93
CA LEU A 724 23.29 -0.37 -9.71
C LEU A 724 23.34 0.37 -11.06
N GLN A 725 22.24 0.98 -11.46
CA GLN A 725 22.15 1.87 -12.64
C GLN A 725 22.14 3.33 -12.16
N TRP A 726 23.11 4.13 -12.61
CA TRP A 726 23.26 5.53 -12.19
C TRP A 726 23.50 6.45 -13.38
N ASP A 727 22.79 7.57 -13.45
CA ASP A 727 22.88 8.55 -14.55
C ASP A 727 24.11 9.48 -14.47
N LYS A 728 25.02 9.23 -13.51
CA LYS A 728 26.15 10.09 -13.12
C LYS A 728 25.72 11.45 -12.51
N GLY A 729 24.43 11.64 -12.30
CA GLY A 729 23.79 12.78 -11.68
C GLY A 729 23.06 12.35 -10.41
N THR A 730 21.75 12.55 -10.38
CA THR A 730 20.92 12.33 -9.19
C THR A 730 19.92 11.19 -9.31
N HIS A 731 19.84 10.50 -10.46
CA HIS A 731 18.94 9.37 -10.66
C HIS A 731 19.68 8.04 -10.49
N ILE A 732 19.29 7.32 -9.46
CA ILE A 732 19.84 6.04 -9.02
C ILE A 732 18.73 5.00 -9.12
N ILE A 733 19.02 3.88 -9.76
CA ILE A 733 18.12 2.74 -9.89
C ILE A 733 18.85 1.51 -9.37
N VAL A 734 18.31 0.89 -8.32
CA VAL A 734 18.81 -0.39 -7.81
C VAL A 734 17.95 -1.48 -8.42
N LYS A 735 18.57 -2.44 -9.10
CA LYS A 735 17.87 -3.58 -9.71
C LYS A 735 18.29 -4.88 -9.05
N ILE A 736 17.33 -5.72 -8.73
CA ILE A 736 17.57 -7.02 -8.10
C ILE A 736 16.82 -8.13 -8.82
N LEU A 737 17.48 -9.28 -9.01
CA LEU A 737 16.83 -10.47 -9.55
C LEU A 737 15.80 -11.04 -8.56
N GLY A 738 14.77 -11.72 -9.09
CA GLY A 738 13.68 -12.32 -8.31
C GLY A 738 14.13 -13.28 -7.19
N GLN A 739 15.35 -13.80 -7.24
CA GLN A 739 15.94 -14.63 -6.17
C GLN A 739 16.08 -13.90 -4.82
N HIS A 740 16.08 -12.57 -4.83
CA HIS A 740 16.14 -11.71 -3.65
C HIS A 740 14.77 -11.32 -3.08
N SER A 741 13.68 -11.76 -3.70
CA SER A 741 12.31 -11.46 -3.25
C SER A 741 12.09 -11.87 -1.79
N GLY A 742 11.56 -10.93 -0.99
CA GLY A 742 11.36 -11.06 0.45
C GLY A 742 12.63 -11.20 1.30
N LYS A 743 13.82 -10.97 0.72
CA LYS A 743 15.14 -11.15 1.38
C LYS A 743 15.99 -9.87 1.38
N VAL A 744 15.35 -8.73 1.22
CA VAL A 744 15.97 -7.40 1.26
C VAL A 744 15.21 -6.51 2.25
N GLU A 745 15.87 -5.48 2.74
CA GLU A 745 15.28 -4.44 3.58
C GLU A 745 16.01 -3.10 3.35
N GLY A 746 15.33 -1.98 3.59
CA GLY A 746 15.88 -0.64 3.41
C GLY A 746 14.80 0.34 2.99
N LEU A 747 15.19 1.53 2.55
CA LEU A 747 14.28 2.51 1.94
C LEU A 747 13.58 1.97 0.68
N CYS A 748 14.15 0.98 0.01
CA CYS A 748 13.54 0.35 -1.17
C CYS A 748 12.50 -0.72 -0.83
N GLY A 749 12.11 -0.88 0.44
CA GLY A 749 11.12 -1.89 0.83
C GLY A 749 11.73 -3.28 1.01
N ASN A 750 10.89 -4.31 0.86
CA ASN A 750 11.29 -5.72 1.09
C ASN A 750 11.21 -6.62 -0.17
N TYR A 751 10.67 -6.09 -1.27
CA TYR A 751 10.54 -6.79 -2.56
C TYR A 751 9.74 -8.08 -2.46
N ASP A 752 8.57 -8.01 -1.84
CA ASP A 752 7.64 -9.14 -1.69
C ASP A 752 6.37 -9.01 -2.53
N GLN A 753 6.31 -8.00 -3.42
CA GLN A 753 5.18 -7.64 -4.28
C GLN A 753 3.98 -7.04 -3.52
N ASN A 754 4.21 -6.51 -2.30
CA ASN A 754 3.21 -5.79 -1.51
C ASN A 754 3.72 -4.42 -1.04
N SER A 755 3.28 -3.38 -1.76
CA SER A 755 3.71 -2.00 -1.53
C SER A 755 3.21 -1.40 -0.21
N MET A 756 2.16 -1.97 0.41
CA MET A 756 1.60 -1.45 1.67
C MET A 756 2.49 -1.73 2.89
N ASN A 757 3.38 -2.72 2.80
CA ASN A 757 4.28 -3.09 3.89
C ASN A 757 5.71 -2.55 3.72
N ASP A 758 5.93 -1.79 2.64
CA ASP A 758 7.25 -1.27 2.28
C ASP A 758 7.77 -0.20 3.23
N LEU A 759 6.85 0.55 3.87
CA LEU A 759 7.21 1.45 4.94
C LEU A 759 7.58 0.63 6.17
N ARG A 760 8.88 0.38 6.37
CA ARG A 760 9.35 -0.49 7.46
C ARG A 760 10.68 -0.07 8.03
N THR A 761 10.79 -0.13 9.35
CA THR A 761 12.06 -0.09 10.09
C THR A 761 12.74 -1.47 10.03
N SER A 762 13.90 -1.65 10.66
CA SER A 762 14.57 -2.96 10.71
C SER A 762 13.67 -4.04 11.36
N GLY A 763 12.95 -4.79 10.52
CA GLY A 763 12.07 -5.89 10.90
C GLY A 763 10.62 -5.54 11.26
N LEU A 764 10.18 -4.28 11.17
CA LEU A 764 8.79 -3.89 11.51
C LEU A 764 8.20 -2.83 10.57
N GLU A 765 7.01 -3.10 10.05
CA GLU A 765 6.17 -2.17 9.28
C GLU A 765 5.81 -0.92 10.09
N THR A 766 5.62 0.22 9.44
CA THR A 766 5.24 1.51 10.03
C THR A 766 4.37 2.27 9.04
N GLY A 767 3.37 3.00 9.53
CA GLY A 767 2.63 3.96 8.68
C GLY A 767 3.37 5.29 8.49
N ASP A 768 4.42 5.53 9.28
CA ASP A 768 5.19 6.77 9.25
C ASP A 768 6.50 6.61 8.47
N ARG A 769 6.55 7.25 7.29
CA ARG A 769 7.71 7.28 6.40
C ARG A 769 8.93 8.02 6.98
N LEU A 770 8.75 8.97 7.90
CA LEU A 770 9.86 9.69 8.55
C LEU A 770 10.52 8.79 9.59
N VAL A 771 9.72 8.06 10.37
CA VAL A 771 10.21 7.03 11.31
C VAL A 771 10.99 5.96 10.56
N MET A 772 10.45 5.50 9.41
CA MET A 772 11.20 4.62 8.52
C MET A 772 12.52 5.26 8.07
N ALA A 773 12.47 6.47 7.49
CA ALA A 773 13.65 7.13 6.95
C ALA A 773 14.74 7.34 8.00
N GLU A 774 14.36 7.66 9.24
CA GLU A 774 15.28 7.82 10.37
C GLU A 774 15.98 6.49 10.70
N SER A 775 15.23 5.40 10.71
CA SER A 775 15.75 4.06 11.04
C SER A 775 16.79 3.54 10.03
N TRP A 776 16.82 4.11 8.82
CA TRP A 776 17.75 3.75 7.75
C TRP A 776 18.91 4.73 7.56
N GLN A 777 19.07 5.69 8.48
CA GLN A 777 20.22 6.60 8.50
C GLN A 777 21.52 5.88 8.87
N ILE A 778 22.59 6.22 8.15
CA ILE A 778 23.96 5.85 8.49
C ILE A 778 24.62 7.07 9.16
N GLY A 779 25.11 6.88 10.38
CA GLY A 779 25.75 7.90 11.20
C GLY A 779 24.78 8.70 12.09
N MET A 780 25.31 9.76 12.69
CA MET A 780 24.52 10.70 13.49
C MET A 780 24.02 11.84 12.61
N CYS A 781 22.74 11.81 12.30
CA CYS A 781 22.05 12.80 11.49
C CYS A 781 20.91 13.44 12.27
N LYS A 782 20.37 14.54 11.74
CA LYS A 782 19.10 15.10 12.25
C LYS A 782 17.93 14.27 11.75
N ASP A 783 16.79 14.44 12.40
CA ASP A 783 15.56 13.75 12.03
C ASP A 783 15.12 14.14 10.61
N PRO A 784 14.61 13.18 9.81
CA PRO A 784 14.05 13.46 8.50
C PRO A 784 12.92 14.49 8.53
N VAL A 785 12.90 15.40 7.56
CA VAL A 785 11.87 16.44 7.48
C VAL A 785 10.79 16.06 6.47
N ASN A 786 9.54 16.35 6.83
CA ASN A 786 8.41 16.22 5.92
C ASN A 786 8.45 17.30 4.83
N ILE A 787 8.75 16.90 3.59
CA ILE A 787 8.78 17.81 2.45
C ILE A 787 7.35 18.22 2.00
N ASP A 788 6.31 17.43 2.29
CA ASP A 788 4.94 17.77 1.88
C ASP A 788 4.36 19.00 2.57
N ASP A 789 4.85 19.32 3.77
CA ASP A 789 4.38 20.47 4.54
C ASP A 789 5.03 21.79 4.09
N VAL A 790 6.03 21.70 3.21
CA VAL A 790 6.77 22.85 2.67
C VAL A 790 6.76 22.79 1.14
N ASP A 791 5.60 23.12 0.55
CA ASP A 791 5.43 23.22 -0.92
C ASP A 791 6.50 24.18 -1.49
N GLY A 792 7.43 23.64 -2.29
CA GLY A 792 8.56 24.40 -2.83
C GLY A 792 8.14 25.61 -3.66
N CYS A 793 6.95 25.57 -4.26
CA CYS A 793 6.35 26.69 -4.97
C CYS A 793 5.60 27.66 -4.04
N VAL A 794 5.17 27.24 -2.85
CA VAL A 794 4.68 28.17 -1.81
C VAL A 794 5.84 28.94 -1.19
N GLY A 795 6.97 28.27 -0.98
CA GLY A 795 8.21 28.89 -0.54
C GLY A 795 8.88 29.79 -1.59
N ASN A 796 8.66 29.50 -2.89
CA ASN A 796 9.16 30.29 -4.02
C ASN A 796 8.01 30.62 -5.02
N PRO A 797 7.06 31.50 -4.67
CA PRO A 797 5.87 31.76 -5.49
C PRO A 797 6.19 32.28 -6.89
N ASP A 798 7.24 33.10 -7.03
CA ASP A 798 7.68 33.66 -8.31
C ASP A 798 8.16 32.59 -9.31
N ARG A 799 8.57 31.41 -8.82
CA ARG A 799 9.04 30.30 -9.69
C ARG A 799 7.92 29.42 -10.22
N ARG A 800 6.73 29.51 -9.64
CA ARG A 800 5.63 28.58 -9.92
C ARG A 800 5.22 28.56 -11.40
N LEU A 801 5.00 29.73 -11.99
CA LEU A 801 4.60 29.84 -13.41
C LEU A 801 5.67 29.27 -14.35
N TRP A 802 6.95 29.49 -14.02
CA TRP A 802 8.06 28.95 -14.78
C TRP A 802 8.12 27.41 -14.66
N ALA A 803 7.97 26.87 -13.45
CA ALA A 803 7.94 25.43 -13.20
C ALA A 803 6.77 24.74 -13.91
N GLU A 804 5.55 25.24 -13.75
CA GLU A 804 4.35 24.71 -14.41
C GLU A 804 4.49 24.75 -15.94
N SER A 805 5.04 25.83 -16.50
CA SER A 805 5.31 25.97 -17.93
C SER A 805 6.33 24.96 -18.44
N ARG A 806 7.44 24.76 -17.73
CA ARG A 806 8.50 23.82 -18.13
C ARG A 806 8.07 22.37 -17.99
N CYS A 807 7.40 22.01 -16.89
CA CYS A 807 6.92 20.64 -16.64
C CYS A 807 5.75 20.25 -17.55
N ASN A 808 5.08 21.20 -18.22
CA ASN A 808 4.00 20.93 -19.17
C ASN A 808 4.42 20.05 -20.36
N VAL A 809 5.72 19.86 -20.57
CA VAL A 809 6.23 18.92 -21.56
C VAL A 809 5.75 17.48 -21.31
N LEU A 810 5.56 17.08 -20.05
CA LEU A 810 5.02 15.77 -19.68
C LEU A 810 3.59 15.57 -20.20
N LYS A 811 2.79 16.65 -20.29
CA LYS A 811 1.43 16.60 -20.83
C LYS A 811 1.38 16.52 -22.36
N THR A 812 2.38 17.09 -23.03
CA THR A 812 2.30 17.37 -24.46
C THR A 812 3.13 16.43 -25.31
N LYS A 813 4.40 16.18 -24.93
CA LYS A 813 5.33 15.37 -25.72
C LYS A 813 5.32 13.87 -25.40
N PHE A 814 4.65 13.48 -24.33
CA PHE A 814 4.60 12.09 -23.87
C PHE A 814 3.24 11.43 -24.07
N ALA A 815 2.39 11.97 -24.95
CA ALA A 815 1.03 11.47 -25.17
C ALA A 815 0.96 9.97 -25.51
N ALA A 816 1.98 9.41 -26.19
CA ALA A 816 2.06 7.98 -26.51
C ALA A 816 2.35 7.09 -25.29
N CYS A 817 2.79 7.66 -24.17
CA CYS A 817 3.10 6.98 -22.93
C CYS A 817 1.96 7.06 -21.91
N HIS A 818 1.04 8.03 -22.06
CA HIS A 818 -0.03 8.29 -21.09
C HIS A 818 -0.99 7.11 -20.88
N SER A 819 -1.12 6.22 -21.87
CA SER A 819 -1.91 4.99 -21.75
C SER A 819 -1.24 3.89 -20.92
N TYR A 820 0.06 4.02 -20.64
CA TYR A 820 0.83 3.04 -19.86
C TYR A 820 1.23 3.59 -18.50
N VAL A 821 1.58 4.89 -18.44
CA VAL A 821 2.10 5.52 -17.22
C VAL A 821 1.35 6.82 -16.96
N ASN A 822 0.68 6.90 -15.80
CA ASN A 822 0.04 8.14 -15.36
C ASN A 822 1.11 9.24 -15.16
N TYR A 823 1.01 10.31 -15.95
CA TYR A 823 1.96 11.41 -15.92
C TYR A 823 1.71 12.41 -14.78
N GLU A 824 0.51 12.43 -14.17
CA GLU A 824 0.16 13.47 -13.19
C GLU A 824 1.07 13.48 -11.96
N PRO A 825 1.39 12.33 -11.32
CA PRO A 825 2.33 12.30 -10.20
C PRO A 825 3.71 12.84 -10.60
N TYR A 826 4.22 12.46 -11.79
CA TYR A 826 5.51 12.93 -12.28
C TYR A 826 5.50 14.43 -12.61
N TYR A 827 4.38 14.96 -13.09
CA TYR A 827 4.20 16.39 -13.32
C TYR A 827 4.25 17.18 -12.01
N GLU A 828 3.57 16.71 -10.97
CA GLU A 828 3.59 17.38 -9.66
C GLU A 828 4.96 17.35 -9.01
N ARG A 829 5.65 16.20 -9.09
CA ARG A 829 7.04 16.05 -8.64
C ARG A 829 7.98 16.98 -9.41
N CYS A 830 7.84 17.06 -10.74
CA CYS A 830 8.60 17.99 -11.58
C CYS A 830 8.38 19.45 -11.16
N VAL A 831 7.12 19.87 -10.95
CA VAL A 831 6.81 21.25 -10.56
C VAL A 831 7.41 21.56 -9.19
N PHE A 832 7.29 20.64 -8.25
CA PHE A 832 7.91 20.75 -6.93
C PHE A 832 9.44 20.92 -7.03
N ASP A 833 10.13 20.01 -7.70
CA ASP A 833 11.59 20.02 -7.85
C ASP A 833 12.09 21.29 -8.53
N THR A 834 11.38 21.72 -9.58
CA THR A 834 11.71 22.90 -10.38
C THR A 834 11.51 24.21 -9.59
N CYS A 835 10.59 24.22 -8.62
CA CYS A 835 10.43 25.34 -7.69
C CYS A 835 11.45 25.32 -6.54
N ALA A 836 11.74 24.15 -5.97
CA ALA A 836 12.56 24.02 -4.76
C ALA A 836 14.07 24.14 -5.02
N CYS A 837 14.52 23.78 -6.22
CA CYS A 837 15.92 23.77 -6.63
C CYS A 837 16.38 25.16 -7.13
N ASN A 838 16.68 26.07 -6.18
CA ASN A 838 16.99 27.50 -6.43
C ASN A 838 18.42 27.93 -6.07
N THR A 839 19.32 26.98 -5.69
CA THR A 839 20.69 27.30 -5.22
C THR A 839 21.80 27.03 -6.27
N GLY A 840 21.41 26.82 -7.53
CA GLY A 840 22.31 26.52 -8.66
C GLY A 840 22.21 25.04 -9.08
N GLY A 841 21.95 24.79 -10.37
CA GLY A 841 21.58 23.45 -10.87
C GLY A 841 20.09 23.32 -11.25
N GLU A 842 19.37 24.43 -11.43
CA GLU A 842 17.92 24.46 -11.71
C GLU A 842 17.53 23.65 -12.96
N CYS A 843 18.42 23.61 -13.97
CA CYS A 843 18.25 22.76 -15.13
C CYS A 843 18.47 21.27 -14.82
N GLU A 844 19.33 20.92 -13.87
CA GLU A 844 19.62 19.54 -13.47
C GLU A 844 18.40 18.91 -12.77
N CYS A 845 17.79 19.61 -11.81
CA CYS A 845 16.58 19.17 -11.12
C CYS A 845 15.42 18.94 -12.10
N PHE A 846 15.09 19.95 -12.91
CA PHE A 846 14.07 19.83 -13.96
C PHE A 846 14.35 18.66 -14.92
N CYS A 847 15.57 18.57 -15.46
CA CYS A 847 15.90 17.54 -16.45
C CYS A 847 15.89 16.13 -15.85
N THR A 848 16.22 15.98 -14.57
CA THR A 848 16.16 14.69 -13.87
C THR A 848 14.71 14.24 -13.69
N SER A 849 13.81 15.13 -13.25
CA SER A 849 12.39 14.78 -13.08
C SER A 849 11.73 14.40 -14.40
N ILE A 850 12.05 15.08 -15.51
CA ILE A 850 11.56 14.69 -16.85
C ILE A 850 12.19 13.37 -17.31
N ALA A 851 13.49 13.17 -17.05
CA ALA A 851 14.18 11.95 -17.43
C ALA A 851 13.66 10.71 -16.68
N ALA A 852 13.22 10.86 -15.43
CA ALA A 852 12.60 9.79 -14.65
C ALA A 852 11.31 9.28 -15.33
N TYR A 853 10.41 10.18 -15.73
CA TYR A 853 9.21 9.78 -16.47
C TYR A 853 9.53 9.20 -17.86
N ALA A 854 10.49 9.80 -18.57
CA ALA A 854 10.93 9.27 -19.86
C ALA A 854 11.51 7.85 -19.76
N GLN A 855 12.21 7.55 -18.67
CA GLN A 855 12.74 6.22 -18.41
C GLN A 855 11.62 5.22 -18.17
N GLU A 856 10.57 5.61 -17.46
CA GLU A 856 9.39 4.76 -17.26
C GLU A 856 8.68 4.49 -18.59
N CYS A 857 8.44 5.52 -19.40
CA CYS A 857 7.90 5.35 -20.75
C CYS A 857 8.72 4.39 -21.61
N ASN A 858 10.05 4.51 -21.56
CA ASN A 858 10.95 3.62 -22.29
C ASN A 858 10.78 2.15 -21.88
N ARG A 859 10.46 1.87 -20.61
CA ARG A 859 10.20 0.51 -20.11
C ARG A 859 8.97 -0.11 -20.77
N HIS A 860 7.95 0.69 -21.07
CA HIS A 860 6.72 0.27 -21.76
C HIS A 860 6.80 0.35 -23.30
N GLY A 861 8.00 0.51 -23.86
CA GLY A 861 8.19 0.59 -25.32
C GLY A 861 7.77 1.91 -25.94
N ALA A 862 7.42 2.92 -25.12
CA ALA A 862 7.14 4.28 -25.59
C ALA A 862 8.42 5.12 -25.49
N HIS A 863 9.00 5.50 -26.64
CA HIS A 863 10.32 6.15 -26.70
C HIS A 863 10.25 7.62 -27.15
N PRO A 864 9.81 8.55 -26.27
CA PRO A 864 9.57 9.94 -26.65
C PRO A 864 10.89 10.69 -26.90
N TYR A 865 11.00 11.31 -28.08
CA TYR A 865 12.05 12.29 -28.37
C TYR A 865 11.74 13.62 -27.68
N TRP A 866 12.09 13.72 -26.40
CA TRP A 866 11.77 14.88 -25.58
C TRP A 866 12.87 15.94 -25.55
N ARG A 867 14.16 15.57 -25.51
CA ARG A 867 15.29 16.53 -25.46
C ARG A 867 15.38 17.38 -26.73
N THR A 868 15.61 18.68 -26.57
CA THR A 868 15.83 19.65 -27.65
C THR A 868 16.98 20.59 -27.30
N GLN A 869 17.41 21.43 -28.27
CA GLN A 869 18.45 22.44 -28.00
C GLN A 869 18.08 23.40 -26.87
N ASP A 870 16.78 23.70 -26.72
CA ASP A 870 16.25 24.63 -25.73
C ASP A 870 15.69 23.95 -24.47
N MET A 871 15.72 22.62 -24.42
CA MET A 871 15.18 21.83 -23.32
C MET A 871 16.03 20.58 -23.06
N CYS A 872 16.79 20.61 -21.97
CA CYS A 872 17.67 19.54 -21.54
C CYS A 872 18.60 19.03 -22.66
N PRO A 873 19.32 19.94 -23.35
CA PRO A 873 20.14 19.58 -24.49
C PRO A 873 21.21 18.56 -24.10
N ILE A 874 21.52 17.67 -25.03
CA ILE A 874 22.58 16.68 -24.88
C ILE A 874 23.55 16.82 -26.05
N GLN A 875 24.84 16.89 -25.74
CA GLN A 875 25.89 16.88 -26.73
C GLN A 875 26.45 15.46 -26.84
N CYS A 876 26.34 14.86 -28.01
CA CYS A 876 26.93 13.56 -28.31
C CYS A 876 28.32 13.77 -28.93
N ASP A 877 29.36 13.17 -28.35
CA ASP A 877 30.72 13.30 -28.87
C ASP A 877 30.96 12.43 -30.11
N GLY A 878 31.82 12.93 -31.02
CA GLY A 878 32.22 12.22 -32.24
C GLY A 878 31.06 12.04 -33.24
N TYR A 879 30.90 10.81 -33.74
CA TYR A 879 29.86 10.45 -34.72
C TYR A 879 28.57 9.91 -34.06
N ARG A 880 28.39 10.12 -32.75
CA ARG A 880 27.22 9.60 -32.01
C ARG A 880 26.02 10.53 -32.20
N ILE A 881 24.82 9.94 -32.26
CA ILE A 881 23.54 10.66 -32.29
C ILE A 881 22.73 10.37 -31.04
N TYR A 882 21.90 11.32 -30.63
CA TYR A 882 20.96 11.11 -29.53
C TYR A 882 19.85 10.14 -29.93
N ASN A 883 19.61 9.15 -29.07
CA ASN A 883 18.45 8.28 -29.15
C ASN A 883 17.84 8.16 -27.73
N PRO A 884 16.51 8.38 -27.56
CA PRO A 884 15.84 8.30 -26.27
C PRO A 884 15.87 6.89 -25.65
N CYS A 885 16.05 5.84 -26.45
CA CYS A 885 16.15 4.47 -25.98
C CYS A 885 17.23 3.70 -26.76
N VAL A 886 18.26 3.25 -26.07
CA VAL A 886 19.34 2.43 -26.64
C VAL A 886 19.49 1.14 -25.85
N SER A 887 19.97 0.09 -26.50
CA SER A 887 20.31 -1.16 -25.81
C SER A 887 21.26 -0.89 -24.66
N ALA A 888 20.95 -1.45 -23.48
CA ALA A 888 21.82 -1.44 -22.31
C ALA A 888 23.10 -2.29 -22.51
N CYS A 889 23.12 -3.10 -23.58
CA CYS A 889 24.24 -3.88 -24.08
C CYS A 889 24.62 -3.38 -25.49
N PRO A 890 25.39 -2.28 -25.61
CA PRO A 890 25.84 -1.79 -26.90
C PRO A 890 26.83 -2.77 -27.56
N ILE A 891 26.87 -2.78 -28.90
CA ILE A 891 27.91 -3.49 -29.65
C ILE A 891 29.21 -2.69 -29.53
N THR A 892 30.27 -3.36 -29.10
CA THR A 892 31.61 -2.84 -28.84
C THR A 892 32.63 -3.73 -29.56
N CYS A 893 33.93 -3.41 -29.48
CA CYS A 893 34.95 -4.32 -30.02
C CYS A 893 35.15 -5.57 -29.16
N ASP A 894 34.62 -5.58 -27.93
CA ASP A 894 34.82 -6.64 -26.94
C ASP A 894 33.74 -7.74 -27.00
N ASN A 895 32.58 -7.48 -27.63
CA ASN A 895 31.41 -8.38 -27.68
C ASN A 895 30.92 -8.69 -29.09
#